data_AF-A0A3C1H469-F1
#
_entry.id   AF-A0A3C1H469-F1
#
_cell.length_a   1.000
_cell.length_b   1.000
_cell.length_c   1.000
_cell.angle_alpha   90.00
_cell.angle_beta   90.00
_cell.angle_gamma   90.00
#
_symmetry.space_group_name_H-M   'P 1'
#
loop_
_entity.id
_entity.type
_entity.pdbx_description
1 polymer ?
#
loop_
_entity_poly.entity_id
_entity_poly.type
_entity_poly.pdbx_seq_one_letter_code
_entity_poly.pdbx_strand_id
1 'polypeptide(L)'
;MFSMNDVMNIYAAMLTEQEMNAVAPTNRAFLFHFFSEAKKNGGLENQVGIKLTDSDISLLFSSNRNDGQQRKFSATKYNQFYNYFLNYPVFCTQIEEVLSNDLIHVEASAMRTQLEGVLNRVSGQIAYAERNPFLTKLISSTDTSRKDVLIKVFKWIIIESLTDYDLVKSRPSKDLYTVAENDIPALNESASSMIYSLLSKLQIKYISDPSLSFVAEIPDIESFHLIRRTLISSYTGEELILCGPSLCEALGQKEGTERNADLNDLIANYLNPASDPPQRQRKVTVMLTDPSIFQNAPGFTQPIEDVRTAVRTLISQTERFCLGNHSVHIYFLPLLDIDHCVMTDEFMLYRSTKIWTSQKDNKGSFLLFRRSDTSEYSAQQKYIQILKENATDIYAKTDLTPSDLTSPDPAKRFHAELRESLVGNPYNIVLHKLYQAQLSHYAITTWPPKSSPQDMCLPIANSSRIRIRSREELFQPANLLDDNTQRVLLPYIRQTENMLTHVIKTKYDSRRESGAIIIPSLDLGYPNNVQRLAGGFATGMFIHWECGTPLIPVDATVNVCSSSIFRLTHYSEELTSNFCTYLERLMQFASEQFGYSYSFTSGNHFLMIARDATDPDALYLIMHSSANELKNSFLGLYPVENNWYSKAIKTYHEGKRYLRYIKGNEAAYFIQNAHYMETYNTDLHRWLASQLNCEHEFGEQDLQMTKHHYYMPTDSSIAIGTFVEPPGADVPIFSNVGKPIYLFRIGEDNLTFKLPGKKGTWCLVPHGWGQQIDHVQSLHVERGSNGLSTLYLDSHAFPVNSRTRLGGDELKKSVRAFENGAEFLNRGKNALSGEIIRTFTPMFLYCSKCKGPVKGQTGE
;
A
#
# COMPACT_ATOMS: atom_id res chain seq x y z
N MET A 1 -54.91 42.42 -17.77
CA MET A 1 -53.79 41.57 -18.22
C MET A 1 -52.71 42.51 -18.70
N PHE A 2 -51.58 42.55 -18.00
CA PHE A 2 -50.41 43.29 -18.46
C PHE A 2 -49.68 42.44 -19.51
N SER A 3 -49.06 43.09 -20.49
CA SER A 3 -48.27 42.37 -21.49
C SER A 3 -46.92 41.96 -20.88
N MET A 4 -46.27 40.94 -21.46
CA MET A 4 -44.94 40.47 -21.03
C MET A 4 -43.87 41.59 -21.05
N ASN A 5 -44.05 42.63 -21.87
CA ASN A 5 -43.18 43.81 -21.86
C ASN A 5 -43.38 44.71 -20.64
N ASP A 6 -44.58 44.76 -20.07
CA ASP A 6 -44.88 45.56 -18.87
C ASP A 6 -44.27 44.91 -17.61
N VAL A 7 -44.24 43.57 -17.56
CA VAL A 7 -43.62 42.81 -16.47
C VAL A 7 -42.08 42.89 -16.54
N MET A 8 -41.51 42.87 -17.74
CA MET A 8 -40.06 43.02 -17.94
C MET A 8 -39.57 44.44 -17.66
N ASN A 9 -40.36 45.47 -17.95
CA ASN A 9 -40.03 46.86 -17.63
C ASN A 9 -40.11 47.16 -16.12
N ILE A 10 -40.98 46.46 -15.38
CA ILE A 10 -41.01 46.54 -13.91
C ILE A 10 -39.79 45.84 -13.30
N TYR A 11 -39.32 44.74 -13.88
CA TYR A 11 -38.11 44.04 -13.43
C TYR A 11 -36.80 44.77 -13.78
N ALA A 12 -36.75 45.44 -14.93
CA ALA A 12 -35.60 46.25 -15.35
C ALA A 12 -35.42 47.53 -14.49
N ALA A 13 -36.46 47.95 -13.76
CA ALA A 13 -36.42 49.12 -12.86
C ALA A 13 -35.96 48.78 -11.43
N MET A 14 -35.75 47.51 -11.07
CA MET A 14 -35.49 47.07 -9.69
C MET A 14 -34.05 46.59 -9.41
N LEU A 15 -33.13 46.70 -10.36
CA LEU A 15 -31.71 46.46 -10.12
C LEU A 15 -30.90 47.62 -10.70
N THR A 16 -30.14 48.29 -9.85
CA THR A 16 -29.26 49.37 -10.30
C THR A 16 -28.06 48.79 -11.03
N GLU A 17 -27.52 49.54 -12.00
CA GLU A 17 -26.35 49.13 -12.81
C GLU A 17 -25.12 48.79 -11.94
N GLN A 18 -25.08 49.29 -10.70
CA GLN A 18 -24.09 48.97 -9.68
C GLN A 18 -24.22 47.53 -9.13
N GLU A 19 -25.43 47.02 -8.92
CA GLU A 19 -25.66 45.66 -8.39
C GLU A 19 -25.36 44.59 -9.45
N MET A 20 -25.66 44.89 -10.71
CA MET A 20 -25.33 44.02 -11.83
C MET A 20 -23.81 43.84 -12.00
N ASN A 21 -22.98 44.85 -11.67
CA ASN A 21 -21.52 44.79 -11.83
C ASN A 21 -20.78 44.05 -10.69
N ALA A 22 -21.46 43.71 -9.59
CA ALA A 22 -20.89 42.90 -8.50
C ALA A 22 -20.99 41.37 -8.76
N VAL A 23 -21.76 40.94 -9.77
CA VAL A 23 -21.91 39.52 -10.12
C VAL A 23 -20.86 39.12 -11.14
N ALA A 24 -20.07 38.09 -10.82
CA ALA A 24 -19.01 37.56 -11.68
C ALA A 24 -19.52 37.28 -13.12
N PRO A 25 -18.75 37.59 -14.19
CA PRO A 25 -19.20 37.49 -15.58
C PRO A 25 -19.75 36.12 -15.99
N THR A 26 -19.27 35.05 -15.36
CA THR A 26 -19.71 33.66 -15.54
C THR A 26 -21.16 33.43 -15.10
N ASN A 27 -21.61 34.10 -14.05
CA ASN A 27 -22.98 33.98 -13.53
C ASN A 27 -24.00 34.77 -14.36
N ARG A 28 -23.58 35.85 -15.04
CA ARG A 28 -24.41 36.55 -16.03
C ARG A 28 -24.73 35.65 -17.23
N ALA A 29 -23.74 34.90 -17.74
CA ALA A 29 -23.93 33.98 -18.86
C ALA A 29 -24.87 32.81 -18.49
N PHE A 30 -24.76 32.30 -17.26
CA PHE A 30 -25.64 31.26 -16.73
C PHE A 30 -27.11 31.72 -16.65
N LEU A 31 -27.37 32.92 -16.11
CA LEU A 31 -28.73 33.47 -16.04
C LEU A 31 -29.31 33.75 -17.43
N PHE A 32 -28.52 34.31 -18.34
CA PHE A 32 -28.98 34.58 -19.72
C PHE A 32 -29.31 33.28 -20.48
N HIS A 33 -28.49 32.23 -20.31
CA HIS A 33 -28.71 30.94 -20.94
C HIS A 33 -29.90 30.20 -20.32
N PHE A 34 -30.04 30.23 -19.00
CA PHE A 34 -31.15 29.61 -18.28
C PHE A 34 -32.51 30.24 -18.65
N PHE A 35 -32.60 31.57 -18.71
CA PHE A 35 -33.83 32.25 -19.14
C PHE A 35 -34.11 32.09 -20.65
N SER A 36 -33.06 31.98 -21.48
CA SER A 36 -33.22 31.67 -22.91
C SER A 36 -33.73 30.24 -23.16
N GLU A 37 -33.29 29.27 -22.37
CA GLU A 37 -33.75 27.87 -22.44
C GLU A 37 -35.15 27.68 -21.83
N ALA A 38 -35.46 28.37 -20.72
CA ALA A 38 -36.80 28.37 -20.16
C ALA A 38 -37.84 28.98 -21.13
N LYS A 39 -37.43 30.01 -21.90
CA LYS A 39 -38.24 30.63 -22.97
C LYS A 39 -38.43 29.72 -24.18
N LYS A 40 -37.46 28.84 -24.49
CA LYS A 40 -37.57 27.84 -25.57
C LYS A 40 -38.46 26.66 -25.19
N ASN A 41 -38.49 26.28 -23.91
CA ASN A 41 -39.15 25.05 -23.47
C ASN A 41 -40.54 25.25 -22.85
N GLY A 42 -41.10 26.47 -22.91
CA GLY A 42 -42.55 26.71 -22.85
C GLY A 42 -43.30 26.17 -21.63
N GLY A 43 -42.67 26.12 -20.45
CA GLY A 43 -43.37 25.60 -19.29
C GLY A 43 -42.56 25.65 -18.02
N LEU A 44 -42.64 26.78 -17.31
CA LEU A 44 -42.31 26.90 -15.88
C LEU A 44 -42.88 28.22 -15.34
N GLU A 45 -44.12 28.55 -15.70
CA GLU A 45 -44.69 29.86 -15.37
C GLU A 45 -45.19 30.01 -13.92
N ASN A 46 -45.25 28.96 -13.09
CA ASN A 46 -45.88 29.06 -11.76
C ASN A 46 -45.23 28.26 -10.61
N GLN A 47 -43.98 27.81 -10.71
CA GLN A 47 -43.41 26.87 -9.70
C GLN A 47 -42.06 27.23 -9.10
N VAL A 48 -41.56 28.46 -9.29
CA VAL A 48 -40.25 28.84 -8.77
C VAL A 48 -40.32 30.21 -8.10
N GLY A 49 -40.14 30.23 -6.78
CA GLY A 49 -39.84 31.45 -6.03
C GLY A 49 -38.34 31.54 -5.75
N ILE A 50 -37.72 32.68 -6.03
CA ILE A 50 -36.32 32.96 -5.71
C ILE A 50 -36.26 33.82 -4.45
N LYS A 51 -35.49 33.41 -3.45
CA LYS A 51 -35.12 34.28 -2.32
C LYS A 51 -33.63 34.60 -2.41
N LEU A 52 -33.32 35.89 -2.45
CA LEU A 52 -31.97 36.43 -2.46
C LEU A 52 -31.60 36.87 -1.05
N THR A 53 -30.40 36.51 -0.61
CA THR A 53 -29.70 37.14 0.52
C THR A 53 -28.27 37.46 0.09
N ASP A 54 -27.61 38.37 0.80
CA ASP A 54 -26.33 38.99 0.41
C ASP A 54 -25.19 38.01 0.10
N SER A 55 -25.32 36.74 0.48
CA SER A 55 -24.33 35.70 0.21
C SER A 55 -24.87 34.47 -0.54
N ASP A 56 -26.15 34.42 -0.91
CA ASP A 56 -26.70 33.22 -1.57
C ASP A 56 -28.04 33.40 -2.31
N ILE A 57 -28.25 32.62 -3.38
CA ILE A 57 -29.50 32.55 -4.16
C ILE A 57 -30.15 31.19 -3.93
N SER A 58 -31.32 31.17 -3.30
CA SER A 58 -32.07 29.92 -3.04
C SER A 58 -33.37 29.83 -3.85
N LEU A 59 -33.61 28.67 -4.48
CA LEU A 59 -34.82 28.36 -5.26
C LEU A 59 -35.74 27.43 -4.47
N LEU A 60 -37.01 27.84 -4.27
CA LEU A 60 -38.02 27.04 -3.58
C LEU A 60 -39.03 26.43 -4.56
N PHE A 61 -39.28 25.12 -4.42
CA PHE A 61 -40.30 24.37 -5.17
C PHE A 61 -41.34 23.81 -4.19
N SER A 62 -42.64 23.98 -4.47
CA SER A 62 -43.72 23.33 -3.70
C SER A 62 -44.38 22.22 -4.52
N SER A 63 -44.72 21.08 -3.87
CA SER A 63 -45.36 19.95 -4.54
C SER A 63 -46.74 19.66 -3.92
N ASN A 64 -47.78 19.62 -4.73
CA ASN A 64 -49.03 18.93 -4.41
C ASN A 64 -49.28 17.83 -5.45
N ARG A 65 -49.50 16.60 -4.97
CA ARG A 65 -49.83 15.41 -5.78
C ARG A 65 -51.32 15.36 -6.07
N ASN A 66 -51.68 14.99 -7.31
CA ASN A 66 -52.69 13.94 -7.58
C ASN A 66 -52.58 13.45 -9.03
N ASP A 67 -52.98 12.19 -9.19
CA ASP A 67 -52.92 11.23 -10.29
C ASP A 67 -52.92 11.67 -11.76
N GLY A 68 -52.37 10.77 -12.59
CA GLY A 68 -52.77 10.59 -13.99
C GLY A 68 -51.60 10.54 -14.97
N GLN A 69 -51.37 9.38 -15.58
CA GLN A 69 -50.28 9.12 -16.53
C GLN A 69 -50.16 10.16 -17.66
N GLN A 70 -49.01 10.84 -17.72
CA GLN A 70 -48.36 11.24 -18.97
C GLN A 70 -46.84 11.13 -18.80
N ARG A 71 -46.18 10.52 -19.79
CA ARG A 71 -44.72 10.37 -19.87
C ARG A 71 -44.06 11.75 -19.81
N LYS A 72 -43.44 12.09 -18.68
CA LYS A 72 -42.54 13.25 -18.52
C LYS A 72 -41.08 12.80 -18.61
N PHE A 73 -40.35 13.33 -19.57
CA PHE A 73 -38.89 13.41 -19.56
C PHE A 73 -38.46 14.17 -18.29
N SER A 74 -37.64 13.58 -17.42
CA SER A 74 -37.18 14.26 -16.20
C SER A 74 -35.79 14.88 -16.41
N ALA A 75 -35.79 16.17 -16.78
CA ALA A 75 -34.63 17.07 -16.61
C ALA A 75 -34.15 17.15 -15.14
N THR A 76 -34.91 16.59 -14.20
CA THR A 76 -34.57 16.42 -12.79
C THR A 76 -33.37 15.49 -12.55
N LYS A 77 -33.12 14.48 -13.40
CA LYS A 77 -31.93 13.62 -13.27
C LYS A 77 -30.66 14.30 -13.80
N TYR A 78 -30.78 15.12 -14.84
CA TYR A 78 -29.67 15.90 -15.37
C TYR A 78 -29.18 16.95 -14.36
N ASN A 79 -30.10 17.68 -13.73
CA ASN A 79 -29.75 18.69 -12.71
C ASN A 79 -29.22 18.08 -11.39
N GLN A 80 -29.66 16.88 -10.99
CA GLN A 80 -29.05 16.17 -9.85
C GLN A 80 -27.65 15.63 -10.19
N PHE A 81 -27.43 15.20 -11.44
CA PHE A 81 -26.13 14.69 -11.89
C PHE A 81 -25.10 15.82 -12.13
N TYR A 82 -25.55 16.96 -12.65
CA TYR A 82 -24.71 18.13 -12.93
C TYR A 82 -24.35 18.92 -11.66
N ASN A 83 -25.29 19.11 -10.73
CA ASN A 83 -25.01 19.75 -9.43
C ASN A 83 -24.18 18.85 -8.48
N TYR A 84 -24.19 17.53 -8.67
CA TYR A 84 -23.31 16.62 -7.92
C TYR A 84 -21.85 16.73 -8.37
N PHE A 85 -21.60 17.08 -9.63
CA PHE A 85 -20.26 17.22 -10.20
C PHE A 85 -19.60 18.58 -9.90
N LEU A 86 -20.38 19.66 -9.89
CA LEU A 86 -19.88 21.02 -9.59
C LEU A 86 -19.62 21.28 -8.10
N ASN A 87 -20.23 20.51 -7.20
CA ASN A 87 -20.05 20.65 -5.74
C ASN A 87 -18.87 19.83 -5.17
N TYR A 88 -17.95 19.34 -6.00
CA TYR A 88 -16.66 18.80 -5.55
C TYR A 88 -15.56 19.83 -5.80
N PRO A 89 -15.16 20.62 -4.79
CA PRO A 89 -14.13 21.67 -4.93
C PRO A 89 -12.82 21.12 -5.51
N VAL A 90 -12.48 19.88 -5.16
CA VAL A 90 -11.27 19.18 -5.60
C VAL A 90 -11.20 19.00 -7.13
N PHE A 91 -12.34 18.89 -7.83
CA PHE A 91 -12.35 18.62 -9.27
C PHE A 91 -12.08 19.88 -10.11
N CYS A 92 -12.62 21.03 -9.69
CA CYS A 92 -12.30 22.32 -10.34
C CYS A 92 -10.85 22.74 -10.05
N THR A 93 -10.37 22.54 -8.82
CA THR A 93 -8.97 22.88 -8.45
C THR A 93 -7.95 22.00 -9.18
N GLN A 94 -8.24 20.70 -9.39
CA GLN A 94 -7.34 19.80 -10.14
C GLN A 94 -7.28 20.11 -11.63
N ILE A 95 -8.38 20.58 -12.23
CA ILE A 95 -8.37 21.04 -13.62
C ILE A 95 -7.64 22.38 -13.74
N GLU A 96 -7.82 23.31 -12.79
CA GLU A 96 -7.06 24.56 -12.75
C GLU A 96 -5.57 24.36 -12.44
N GLU A 97 -5.17 23.38 -11.62
CA GLU A 97 -3.77 23.01 -11.36
C GLU A 97 -3.07 22.37 -12.57
N VAL A 98 -3.81 21.59 -13.37
CA VAL A 98 -3.29 21.04 -14.63
C VAL A 98 -3.16 22.12 -15.69
N LEU A 99 -4.09 23.09 -15.72
CA LEU A 99 -4.07 24.20 -16.68
C LEU A 99 -3.12 25.35 -16.30
N SER A 100 -2.66 25.43 -15.05
CA SER A 100 -1.77 26.51 -14.57
C SER A 100 -0.28 26.15 -14.57
N ASN A 101 0.08 24.87 -14.70
CA ASN A 101 1.47 24.44 -14.64
C ASN A 101 2.18 24.32 -16.02
N ASP A 102 1.44 24.40 -17.13
CA ASP A 102 2.03 24.45 -18.46
C ASP A 102 1.73 25.79 -19.15
N LEU A 103 2.78 26.57 -19.41
CA LEU A 103 2.77 27.78 -20.22
C LEU A 103 2.34 27.45 -21.67
N ILE A 104 1.03 27.38 -21.91
CA ILE A 104 0.44 27.26 -23.25
C ILE A 104 -0.39 28.52 -23.52
N HIS A 105 0.23 29.53 -24.11
CA HIS A 105 -0.49 30.61 -24.80
C HIS A 105 -1.12 30.04 -26.08
N VAL A 106 -2.38 29.61 -26.00
CA VAL A 106 -3.21 29.29 -27.17
C VAL A 106 -4.54 30.05 -27.05
N GLU A 107 -4.96 30.67 -28.15
CA GLU A 107 -6.15 31.53 -28.24
C GLU A 107 -7.43 30.81 -27.79
N ALA A 108 -8.17 31.45 -26.86
CA ALA A 108 -9.35 30.91 -26.18
C ALA A 108 -10.50 30.46 -27.11
N SER A 109 -10.50 30.84 -28.39
CA SER A 109 -11.53 30.40 -29.34
C SER A 109 -11.31 28.96 -29.83
N ALA A 110 -10.06 28.50 -29.96
CA ALA A 110 -9.74 27.14 -30.40
C ALA A 110 -10.05 26.11 -29.29
N MET A 111 -9.81 26.49 -28.04
CA MET A 111 -10.10 25.67 -26.85
C MET A 111 -11.61 25.47 -26.65
N ARG A 112 -12.43 26.47 -27.02
CA ARG A 112 -13.89 26.40 -26.94
C ARG A 112 -14.49 25.40 -27.93
N THR A 113 -14.00 25.40 -29.16
CA THR A 113 -14.39 24.41 -30.18
C THR A 113 -13.91 22.99 -29.83
N GLN A 114 -12.74 22.87 -29.19
CA GLN A 114 -12.23 21.59 -28.68
C GLN A 114 -13.10 21.01 -27.55
N LEU A 115 -13.52 21.84 -26.59
CA LEU A 115 -14.42 21.45 -25.50
C LEU A 115 -15.82 21.07 -26.01
N GLU A 116 -16.37 21.80 -26.99
CA GLU A 116 -17.64 21.44 -27.63
C GLU A 116 -17.58 20.09 -28.38
N GLY A 117 -16.43 19.77 -28.99
CA GLY A 117 -16.21 18.47 -29.65
C GLY A 117 -16.12 17.28 -28.68
N VAL A 118 -15.55 17.49 -27.50
CA VAL A 118 -15.50 16.49 -26.42
C VAL A 118 -16.88 16.32 -25.79
N LEU A 119 -17.58 17.41 -25.49
CA LEU A 119 -18.93 17.39 -24.91
C LEU A 119 -19.96 16.72 -25.84
N ASN A 120 -19.85 16.89 -27.16
CA ASN A 120 -20.71 16.20 -28.12
C ASN A 120 -20.44 14.69 -28.18
N ARG A 121 -19.18 14.25 -28.08
CA ARG A 121 -18.83 12.81 -28.03
C ARG A 121 -19.26 12.15 -26.72
N VAL A 122 -19.06 12.84 -25.60
CA VAL A 122 -19.55 12.40 -24.28
C VAL A 122 -21.08 12.33 -24.27
N SER A 123 -21.78 13.30 -24.88
CA SER A 123 -23.25 13.26 -25.01
C SER A 123 -23.74 12.08 -25.87
N GLY A 124 -23.02 11.74 -26.95
CA GLY A 124 -23.32 10.57 -27.78
C GLY A 124 -23.13 9.23 -27.04
N GLN A 125 -22.08 9.13 -26.23
CA GLN A 125 -21.79 7.97 -25.37
C GLN A 125 -22.81 7.84 -24.22
N ILE A 126 -23.27 8.95 -23.65
CA ILE A 126 -24.34 8.97 -22.64
C ILE A 126 -25.68 8.55 -23.26
N ALA A 127 -26.01 9.03 -24.46
CA ALA A 127 -27.22 8.61 -25.18
C ALA A 127 -27.19 7.11 -25.55
N TYR A 128 -26.01 6.51 -25.73
CA TYR A 128 -25.82 5.06 -25.89
C TYR A 128 -26.02 4.33 -24.55
N ALA A 129 -25.50 4.86 -23.44
CA ALA A 129 -25.66 4.31 -22.11
C ALA A 129 -27.14 4.29 -21.64
N GLU A 130 -27.93 5.32 -21.97
CA GLU A 130 -29.37 5.39 -21.64
C GLU A 130 -30.22 4.35 -22.40
N ARG A 131 -29.75 3.90 -23.57
CA ARG A 131 -30.41 2.85 -24.38
C ARG A 131 -29.99 1.45 -24.00
N ASN A 132 -28.96 1.30 -23.17
CA ASN A 132 -28.47 0.00 -22.71
C ASN A 132 -29.19 -0.40 -21.41
N PRO A 133 -30.06 -1.43 -21.43
CA PRO A 133 -30.89 -1.81 -20.27
C PRO A 133 -30.08 -2.18 -19.02
N PHE A 134 -28.83 -2.62 -19.19
CA PHE A 134 -27.95 -3.01 -18.10
C PHE A 134 -27.39 -1.78 -17.37
N LEU A 135 -26.94 -0.76 -18.11
CA LEU A 135 -26.44 0.50 -17.56
C LEU A 135 -27.55 1.31 -16.90
N THR A 136 -28.76 1.32 -17.48
CA THR A 136 -29.93 1.96 -16.88
C THR A 136 -30.30 1.36 -15.52
N LYS A 137 -30.14 0.04 -15.36
CA LYS A 137 -30.35 -0.67 -14.08
C LYS A 137 -29.27 -0.33 -13.04
N LEU A 138 -28.02 -0.18 -13.48
CA LEU A 138 -26.88 0.20 -12.64
C LEU A 138 -26.97 1.66 -12.15
N ILE A 139 -27.41 2.58 -13.02
CA ILE A 139 -27.61 4.00 -12.70
C ILE A 139 -28.77 4.21 -11.72
N SER A 140 -29.81 3.37 -11.77
CA SER A 140 -30.93 3.39 -10.82
C SER A 140 -30.65 2.72 -9.46
N SER A 141 -29.44 2.18 -9.27
CA SER A 141 -29.03 1.50 -8.03
C SER A 141 -28.93 2.48 -6.85
N THR A 142 -29.42 2.09 -5.67
CA THR A 142 -29.20 2.82 -4.41
C THR A 142 -27.84 2.50 -3.76
N ASP A 143 -27.14 1.48 -4.26
CA ASP A 143 -25.82 1.05 -3.79
C ASP A 143 -24.71 2.01 -4.28
N THR A 144 -24.06 2.68 -3.32
CA THR A 144 -22.96 3.66 -3.52
C THR A 144 -21.72 3.04 -4.15
N SER A 145 -21.42 1.76 -3.89
CA SER A 145 -20.23 1.08 -4.43
C SER A 145 -20.29 0.93 -5.96
N ARG A 146 -21.50 0.75 -6.52
CA ARG A 146 -21.74 0.63 -7.97
C ARG A 146 -21.68 1.98 -8.69
N LYS A 147 -21.98 3.07 -7.99
CA LYS A 147 -21.86 4.44 -8.52
C LYS A 147 -20.41 4.88 -8.62
N ASP A 148 -19.55 4.46 -7.68
CA ASP A 148 -18.11 4.70 -7.75
C ASP A 148 -17.44 4.01 -8.95
N VAL A 149 -17.90 2.82 -9.31
CA VAL A 149 -17.43 2.12 -10.53
C VAL A 149 -17.82 2.92 -11.78
N LEU A 150 -19.04 3.47 -11.83
CA LEU A 150 -19.49 4.35 -12.92
C LEU A 150 -18.64 5.61 -13.02
N ILE A 151 -18.32 6.26 -11.90
CA ILE A 151 -17.43 7.44 -11.87
C ILE A 151 -16.03 7.10 -12.38
N LYS A 152 -15.49 5.94 -11.99
CA LYS A 152 -14.17 5.47 -12.47
C LYS A 152 -14.18 5.16 -13.96
N VAL A 153 -15.25 4.54 -14.47
CA VAL A 153 -15.43 4.27 -15.91
C VAL A 153 -15.56 5.57 -16.70
N PHE A 154 -16.32 6.55 -16.21
CA PHE A 154 -16.43 7.86 -16.87
C PHE A 154 -15.13 8.66 -16.82
N LYS A 155 -14.39 8.62 -15.70
CA LYS A 155 -13.04 9.19 -15.62
C LYS A 155 -12.12 8.55 -16.66
N TRP A 156 -12.19 7.23 -16.81
CA TRP A 156 -11.40 6.50 -17.79
C TRP A 156 -11.78 6.88 -19.24
N ILE A 157 -13.07 6.96 -19.59
CA ILE A 157 -13.53 7.37 -20.93
C ILE A 157 -13.10 8.81 -21.26
N ILE A 158 -13.16 9.72 -20.29
CA ILE A 158 -12.73 11.12 -20.47
C ILE A 158 -11.22 11.20 -20.66
N ILE A 159 -10.44 10.47 -19.85
CA ILE A 159 -8.98 10.41 -19.98
C ILE A 159 -8.60 9.81 -21.34
N GLU A 160 -9.21 8.68 -21.73
CA GLU A 160 -8.97 8.03 -23.02
C GLU A 160 -9.28 8.97 -24.19
N SER A 161 -10.43 9.66 -24.14
CA SER A 161 -10.85 10.63 -25.16
C SER A 161 -9.94 11.86 -25.25
N LEU A 162 -9.24 12.21 -24.17
CA LEU A 162 -8.25 13.29 -24.14
C LEU A 162 -6.88 12.80 -24.62
N THR A 163 -6.47 11.57 -24.31
CA THR A 163 -5.20 10.97 -24.77
C THR A 163 -5.22 10.55 -26.24
N ASP A 164 -6.36 10.15 -26.79
CA ASP A 164 -6.50 9.81 -28.21
C ASP A 164 -6.33 11.03 -29.12
N TYR A 165 -6.44 12.26 -28.58
CA TYR A 165 -6.33 13.48 -29.37
C TYR A 165 -4.87 13.83 -29.73
N ASP A 166 -3.89 13.45 -28.91
CA ASP A 166 -2.46 13.66 -29.21
C ASP A 166 -1.92 12.65 -30.23
N LEU A 167 -2.56 11.49 -30.37
CA LEU A 167 -2.20 10.45 -31.35
C LEU A 167 -2.76 10.69 -32.77
N VAL A 168 -3.77 11.55 -32.93
CA VAL A 168 -4.45 11.78 -34.22
C VAL A 168 -3.70 12.76 -35.14
N LYS A 169 -2.54 13.30 -34.73
CA LYS A 169 -1.67 14.09 -35.62
C LYS A 169 -0.77 13.25 -36.54
N SER A 170 -0.68 11.92 -36.40
CA SER A 170 0.07 11.08 -37.33
C SER A 170 -0.82 10.39 -38.37
N ARG A 171 -1.24 11.16 -39.38
CA ARG A 171 -1.74 10.80 -40.72
C ARG A 171 -2.86 9.72 -40.88
N PRO A 172 -3.70 9.83 -41.94
CA PRO A 172 -4.89 8.99 -42.12
C PRO A 172 -4.53 7.59 -42.63
N SER A 173 -5.13 6.57 -42.02
CA SER A 173 -4.97 5.14 -42.34
C SER A 173 -5.74 4.67 -43.58
N LYS A 174 -5.78 5.45 -44.68
CA LYS A 174 -6.54 5.06 -45.88
C LYS A 174 -5.74 4.77 -47.15
N ASP A 175 -4.43 5.01 -47.18
CA ASP A 175 -3.63 4.83 -48.41
C ASP A 175 -2.52 3.75 -48.33
N LEU A 176 -2.52 2.87 -47.32
CA LEU A 176 -1.45 1.87 -47.13
C LEU A 176 -1.60 0.55 -47.90
N TYR A 177 -2.61 0.41 -48.76
CA TYR A 177 -2.74 -0.75 -49.66
C TYR A 177 -2.30 -0.40 -51.07
N THR A 178 -0.99 -0.29 -51.29
CA THR A 178 -0.41 -0.47 -52.62
C THR A 178 0.18 -1.87 -52.70
N VAL A 179 -0.42 -2.67 -53.57
CA VAL A 179 -0.05 -4.04 -53.89
C VAL A 179 1.31 -4.03 -54.58
N ALA A 180 2.31 -4.66 -53.98
CA ALA A 180 3.48 -5.16 -54.69
C ALA A 180 3.31 -6.68 -54.85
N GLU A 181 2.57 -7.08 -55.89
CA GLU A 181 2.77 -8.38 -56.50
C GLU A 181 4.12 -8.32 -57.21
N ASN A 182 4.98 -9.30 -56.93
CA ASN A 182 6.34 -9.49 -57.46
C ASN A 182 7.44 -8.78 -56.68
N ASP A 183 7.96 -9.48 -55.66
CA ASP A 183 9.39 -9.78 -55.53
C ASP A 183 9.57 -10.72 -54.32
N ILE A 184 9.67 -12.02 -54.59
CA ILE A 184 10.03 -13.03 -53.59
C ILE A 184 11.56 -13.15 -53.61
N PRO A 185 12.31 -12.66 -52.61
CA PRO A 185 13.74 -12.92 -52.55
C PRO A 185 13.96 -14.41 -52.25
N ALA A 186 15.00 -15.00 -52.86
CA ALA A 186 15.40 -16.37 -52.58
C ALA A 186 15.70 -16.55 -51.07
N LEU A 187 14.93 -17.45 -50.44
CA LEU A 187 14.90 -17.71 -49.02
C LEU A 187 16.06 -18.64 -48.61
N ASN A 188 17.11 -18.10 -47.96
CA ASN A 188 18.10 -18.91 -47.23
C ASN A 188 17.50 -19.45 -45.91
N GLU A 189 17.95 -20.62 -45.48
CA GLU A 189 17.45 -21.48 -44.38
C GLU A 189 17.48 -20.86 -42.95
N SER A 190 16.80 -19.74 -42.73
CA SER A 190 16.58 -19.12 -41.40
C SER A 190 15.16 -19.42 -40.87
N ALA A 191 14.94 -19.28 -39.56
CA ALA A 191 13.60 -19.41 -38.95
C ALA A 191 12.59 -18.44 -39.60
N SER A 192 13.03 -17.21 -39.87
CA SER A 192 12.32 -16.22 -40.69
C SER A 192 11.85 -16.78 -42.04
N SER A 193 12.71 -17.52 -42.75
CA SER A 193 12.36 -18.11 -44.05
C SER A 193 11.24 -19.15 -43.96
N MET A 194 11.28 -20.00 -42.94
CA MET A 194 10.21 -20.99 -42.70
C MET A 194 8.87 -20.33 -42.39
N ILE A 195 8.88 -19.24 -41.62
CA ILE A 195 7.66 -18.48 -41.28
C ILE A 195 7.05 -17.83 -42.54
N TYR A 196 7.84 -17.10 -43.33
CA TYR A 196 7.32 -16.48 -44.57
C TYR A 196 6.86 -17.53 -45.59
N SER A 197 7.58 -18.65 -45.71
CA SER A 197 7.15 -19.79 -46.54
C SER A 197 5.80 -20.34 -46.08
N LEU A 198 5.60 -20.49 -44.77
CA LEU A 198 4.35 -20.96 -44.21
C LEU A 198 3.20 -19.97 -44.44
N LEU A 199 3.41 -18.67 -44.20
CA LEU A 199 2.41 -17.64 -44.44
C LEU A 199 1.96 -17.64 -45.91
N SER A 200 2.91 -17.78 -46.85
CA SER A 200 2.60 -17.90 -48.27
C SER A 200 1.81 -19.17 -48.60
N LYS A 201 2.18 -20.33 -48.01
CA LYS A 201 1.45 -21.60 -48.19
C LYS A 201 0.01 -21.53 -47.66
N LEU A 202 -0.19 -20.81 -46.56
CA LEU A 202 -1.50 -20.57 -45.94
C LEU A 202 -2.30 -19.45 -46.62
N GLN A 203 -1.73 -18.79 -47.64
CA GLN A 203 -2.34 -17.64 -48.32
C GLN A 203 -2.70 -16.49 -47.36
N ILE A 204 -1.95 -16.34 -46.27
CA ILE A 204 -2.12 -15.24 -45.31
C ILE A 204 -1.39 -14.01 -45.87
N LYS A 205 -2.06 -12.86 -45.90
CA LYS A 205 -1.42 -11.59 -46.31
C LYS A 205 -0.41 -11.17 -45.25
N TYR A 206 0.82 -10.85 -45.68
CA TYR A 206 1.89 -10.44 -44.79
C TYR A 206 2.76 -9.33 -45.39
N ILE A 207 3.50 -8.66 -44.52
CA ILE A 207 4.47 -7.62 -44.84
C ILE A 207 5.88 -8.21 -44.63
N SER A 208 6.67 -8.26 -45.70
CA SER A 208 8.06 -8.76 -45.65
C SER A 208 9.08 -7.67 -45.27
N ASP A 209 8.74 -6.40 -45.47
CA ASP A 209 9.64 -5.24 -45.29
C ASP A 209 10.30 -5.25 -43.90
N PRO A 210 11.63 -5.46 -43.80
CA PRO A 210 12.36 -5.57 -42.53
C PRO A 210 12.29 -4.33 -41.63
N SER A 211 11.93 -3.16 -42.17
CA SER A 211 11.76 -1.94 -41.38
C SER A 211 10.47 -1.92 -40.56
N LEU A 212 9.48 -2.74 -40.91
CA LEU A 212 8.18 -2.78 -40.24
C LEU A 212 8.12 -3.94 -39.24
N SER A 213 7.64 -3.65 -38.02
CA SER A 213 7.48 -4.67 -36.98
C SER A 213 6.24 -5.53 -37.16
N PHE A 214 5.13 -4.97 -37.62
CA PHE A 214 3.93 -5.76 -37.89
C PHE A 214 4.15 -6.60 -39.15
N VAL A 215 3.88 -7.91 -39.05
CA VAL A 215 4.06 -8.86 -40.16
C VAL A 215 2.71 -9.27 -40.73
N ALA A 216 1.80 -9.79 -39.91
CA ALA A 216 0.52 -10.31 -40.40
C ALA A 216 -0.56 -10.31 -39.31
N GLU A 217 -1.82 -10.16 -39.74
CA GLU A 217 -2.99 -10.55 -38.97
C GLU A 217 -3.41 -11.95 -39.42
N ILE A 218 -3.53 -12.87 -38.47
CA ILE A 218 -3.80 -14.28 -38.73
C ILE A 218 -5.31 -14.50 -38.65
N PRO A 219 -5.94 -15.05 -39.70
CA PRO A 219 -7.40 -15.01 -39.84
C PRO A 219 -8.14 -15.94 -38.88
N ASP A 220 -7.50 -17.05 -38.48
CA ASP A 220 -8.16 -18.10 -37.71
C ASP A 220 -7.19 -18.81 -36.74
N ILE A 221 -7.78 -19.58 -35.81
CA ILE A 221 -7.06 -20.26 -34.74
C ILE A 221 -6.23 -21.47 -35.22
N GLU A 222 -6.63 -22.14 -36.30
CA GLU A 222 -5.90 -23.29 -36.85
C GLU A 222 -4.58 -22.83 -37.48
N SER A 223 -4.66 -21.76 -38.27
CA SER A 223 -3.50 -21.05 -38.82
C SER A 223 -2.57 -20.54 -37.71
N PHE A 224 -3.14 -19.96 -36.65
CA PHE A 224 -2.37 -19.52 -35.48
C PHE A 224 -1.61 -20.67 -34.82
N HIS A 225 -2.25 -21.83 -34.64
CA HIS A 225 -1.61 -23.01 -34.08
C HIS A 225 -0.49 -23.56 -34.96
N LEU A 226 -0.65 -23.52 -36.29
CA LEU A 226 0.39 -23.99 -37.21
C LEU A 226 1.61 -23.08 -37.19
N ILE A 227 1.39 -21.75 -37.23
CA ILE A 227 2.46 -20.74 -37.12
C ILE A 227 3.19 -20.87 -35.79
N ARG A 228 2.45 -21.08 -34.69
CA ARG A 228 3.04 -21.33 -33.36
C ARG A 228 3.99 -22.53 -33.38
N ARG A 229 3.54 -23.66 -33.96
CA ARG A 229 4.37 -24.88 -34.03
C ARG A 229 5.64 -24.63 -34.81
N THR A 230 5.54 -24.01 -35.99
CA THR A 230 6.70 -23.67 -36.82
C THR A 230 7.64 -22.69 -36.14
N LEU A 231 7.11 -21.69 -35.43
CA LEU A 231 7.92 -20.73 -34.68
C LEU A 231 8.76 -21.43 -33.61
N ILE A 232 8.17 -22.34 -32.84
CA ILE A 232 8.91 -23.07 -31.79
C ILE A 232 9.88 -24.08 -32.40
N SER A 233 9.46 -24.87 -33.40
CA SER A 233 10.30 -25.93 -33.97
C SER A 233 11.48 -25.43 -34.79
N SER A 234 11.38 -24.23 -35.37
CA SER A 234 12.47 -23.60 -36.12
C SER A 234 13.38 -22.73 -35.26
N TYR A 235 13.00 -22.44 -34.02
CA TYR A 235 13.76 -21.55 -33.16
C TYR A 235 15.00 -22.23 -32.56
N THR A 236 16.13 -21.52 -32.63
CA THR A 236 17.41 -22.01 -32.12
C THR A 236 18.07 -21.07 -31.12
N GLY A 237 17.46 -19.94 -30.76
CA GLY A 237 18.02 -18.97 -29.81
C GLY A 237 18.10 -19.47 -28.36
N GLU A 238 18.42 -18.56 -27.43
CA GLU A 238 18.71 -18.91 -26.03
C GLU A 238 17.47 -18.97 -25.13
N GLU A 239 16.52 -18.02 -25.27
CA GLU A 239 15.30 -17.96 -24.44
C GLU A 239 14.06 -18.08 -25.32
N LEU A 240 13.19 -19.05 -25.01
CA LEU A 240 11.84 -19.16 -25.55
C LEU A 240 10.85 -18.68 -24.49
N ILE A 241 10.01 -17.70 -24.83
CA ILE A 241 9.03 -17.13 -23.90
C ILE A 241 7.62 -17.52 -24.31
N LEU A 242 6.88 -18.11 -23.39
CA LEU A 242 5.48 -18.52 -23.53
C LEU A 242 4.67 -17.79 -22.45
N CYS A 243 3.72 -16.93 -22.83
CA CYS A 243 2.83 -16.23 -21.87
C CYS A 243 1.35 -16.42 -22.21
N GLY A 244 0.49 -16.51 -21.20
CA GLY A 244 -0.96 -16.43 -21.42
C GLY A 244 -1.78 -17.49 -20.67
N PRO A 245 -3.00 -17.16 -20.23
CA PRO A 245 -3.92 -18.14 -19.63
C PRO A 245 -4.30 -19.26 -20.61
N SER A 246 -4.45 -18.95 -21.91
CA SER A 246 -4.80 -19.96 -22.92
C SER A 246 -3.67 -20.99 -23.17
N LEU A 247 -2.45 -20.75 -22.65
CA LEU A 247 -1.41 -21.77 -22.65
C LEU A 247 -1.79 -22.99 -21.82
N CYS A 248 -2.65 -22.84 -20.81
CA CYS A 248 -3.08 -23.99 -20.02
C CYS A 248 -3.83 -25.01 -20.88
N GLU A 249 -4.68 -24.53 -21.81
CA GLU A 249 -5.32 -25.40 -22.81
C GLU A 249 -4.29 -26.07 -23.72
N ALA A 250 -3.21 -25.37 -24.07
CA ALA A 250 -2.18 -25.87 -24.97
C ALA A 250 -1.18 -26.82 -24.31
N LEU A 251 -0.94 -26.69 -23.00
CA LEU A 251 -0.01 -27.52 -22.22
C LEU A 251 -0.72 -28.70 -21.52
N GLY A 252 -2.03 -28.58 -21.27
CA GLY A 252 -2.79 -29.52 -20.43
C GLY A 252 -3.61 -30.59 -21.17
N GLN A 253 -3.48 -30.73 -22.50
CA GLN A 253 -4.28 -31.72 -23.25
C GLN A 253 -3.92 -33.16 -22.86
N LYS A 254 -4.95 -33.98 -22.63
CA LYS A 254 -4.84 -35.43 -22.33
C LYS A 254 -4.69 -36.25 -23.61
N GLU A 255 -4.04 -37.40 -23.47
CA GLU A 255 -3.95 -38.49 -24.46
C GLU A 255 -5.28 -38.71 -25.20
N GLY A 256 -5.22 -38.78 -26.54
CA GLY A 256 -6.34 -39.26 -27.38
C GLY A 256 -6.93 -38.28 -28.40
N THR A 257 -6.35 -37.09 -28.61
CA THR A 257 -6.66 -36.27 -29.80
C THR A 257 -5.47 -36.23 -30.74
N GLU A 258 -5.38 -37.23 -31.61
CA GLU A 258 -4.36 -37.35 -32.65
C GLU A 258 -4.48 -36.22 -33.69
N ARG A 259 -3.84 -35.06 -33.49
CA ARG A 259 -3.39 -34.18 -34.59
C ARG A 259 -2.16 -33.35 -34.21
N ASN A 260 -0.99 -33.74 -34.75
CA ASN A 260 0.29 -33.01 -34.81
C ASN A 260 0.95 -32.73 -33.44
N ALA A 261 2.28 -32.83 -33.35
CA ALA A 261 3.10 -32.74 -32.12
C ALA A 261 2.54 -31.78 -31.04
N ASP A 262 2.47 -32.29 -29.80
CA ASP A 262 2.02 -31.54 -28.63
C ASP A 262 2.99 -30.37 -28.34
N LEU A 263 2.49 -29.27 -27.75
CA LEU A 263 3.31 -28.12 -27.41
C LEU A 263 4.47 -28.52 -26.49
N ASN A 264 4.23 -29.46 -25.57
CA ASN A 264 5.26 -29.97 -24.68
C ASN A 264 6.36 -30.76 -25.42
N ASP A 265 6.00 -31.54 -26.44
CA ASP A 265 6.98 -32.23 -27.29
C ASP A 265 7.87 -31.23 -28.03
N LEU A 266 7.29 -30.12 -28.50
CA LEU A 266 8.05 -29.05 -29.14
C LEU A 266 9.01 -28.37 -28.17
N ILE A 267 8.58 -28.12 -26.93
CA ILE A 267 9.44 -27.57 -25.87
C ILE A 267 10.56 -28.55 -25.52
N ALA A 268 10.25 -29.85 -25.38
CA ALA A 268 11.23 -30.90 -25.14
C ALA A 268 12.29 -30.96 -26.27
N ASN A 269 11.85 -30.90 -27.53
CA ASN A 269 12.74 -30.87 -28.69
C ASN A 269 13.58 -29.58 -28.74
N TYR A 270 13.00 -28.44 -28.35
CA TYR A 270 13.76 -27.20 -28.19
C TYR A 270 14.82 -27.30 -27.09
N LEU A 271 14.56 -28.00 -25.99
CA LEU A 271 15.54 -28.20 -24.92
C LEU A 271 16.61 -29.25 -25.27
N ASN A 272 16.33 -30.17 -26.22
CA ASN A 272 17.24 -31.23 -26.63
C ASN A 272 17.30 -31.41 -28.15
N PRO A 273 17.79 -30.42 -28.90
CA PRO A 273 17.96 -30.53 -30.34
C PRO A 273 19.15 -31.45 -30.67
N ALA A 274 18.97 -32.32 -31.67
CA ALA A 274 20.00 -33.29 -32.07
C ALA A 274 21.32 -32.67 -32.59
N SER A 275 21.34 -31.36 -32.87
CA SER A 275 22.42 -30.65 -33.55
C SER A 275 23.15 -29.60 -32.71
N ASP A 276 22.80 -29.40 -31.43
CA ASP A 276 23.43 -28.35 -30.62
C ASP A 276 24.83 -28.74 -30.10
N PRO A 277 25.74 -27.75 -30.00
CA PRO A 277 27.01 -27.95 -29.31
C PRO A 277 26.79 -28.10 -27.79
N PRO A 278 27.57 -28.95 -27.10
CA PRO A 278 27.36 -29.35 -25.70
C PRO A 278 27.44 -28.22 -24.65
N GLN A 279 27.85 -27.00 -25.02
CA GLN A 279 27.93 -25.85 -24.13
C GLN A 279 26.73 -24.88 -24.23
N ARG A 280 25.84 -25.06 -25.21
CA ARG A 280 24.73 -24.12 -25.42
C ARG A 280 23.72 -24.22 -24.29
N GLN A 281 23.38 -23.08 -23.69
CA GLN A 281 22.37 -23.00 -22.64
C GLN A 281 21.06 -22.54 -23.26
N ARG A 282 19.96 -23.23 -22.91
CA ARG A 282 18.61 -22.88 -23.37
C ARG A 282 17.70 -22.69 -22.18
N LYS A 283 16.86 -21.67 -22.25
CA LYS A 283 15.90 -21.31 -21.24
C LYS A 283 14.50 -21.29 -21.83
N VAL A 284 13.56 -21.88 -21.11
CA VAL A 284 12.13 -21.76 -21.41
C VAL A 284 11.48 -20.97 -20.29
N THR A 285 10.90 -19.82 -20.61
CA THR A 285 10.17 -18.98 -19.66
C THR A 285 8.68 -19.13 -19.94
N VAL A 286 7.94 -19.68 -18.97
CA VAL A 286 6.50 -19.87 -19.03
C VAL A 286 5.83 -18.95 -18.02
N MET A 287 4.93 -18.08 -18.47
CA MET A 287 4.23 -17.12 -17.63
C MET A 287 2.73 -17.42 -17.63
N LEU A 288 2.21 -17.86 -16.49
CA LEU A 288 0.84 -18.29 -16.30
C LEU A 288 0.16 -17.43 -15.25
N THR A 289 -1.17 -17.43 -15.30
CA THR A 289 -1.99 -16.86 -14.24
C THR A 289 -1.81 -17.67 -12.94
N ASP A 290 -1.61 -16.98 -11.83
CA ASP A 290 -1.54 -17.58 -10.51
C ASP A 290 -2.95 -18.04 -10.07
N PRO A 291 -3.14 -19.33 -9.72
CA PRO A 291 -4.44 -19.84 -9.33
C PRO A 291 -5.00 -19.21 -8.04
N SER A 292 -4.17 -18.56 -7.22
CA SER A 292 -4.61 -17.91 -5.98
C SER A 292 -5.58 -16.75 -6.19
N ILE A 293 -5.70 -16.19 -7.41
CA ILE A 293 -6.73 -15.18 -7.69
C ILE A 293 -8.15 -15.74 -7.65
N PHE A 294 -8.31 -17.06 -7.76
CA PHE A 294 -9.61 -17.75 -7.71
C PHE A 294 -9.95 -18.27 -6.30
N GLN A 295 -9.07 -18.07 -5.31
CA GLN A 295 -9.18 -18.68 -3.96
C GLN A 295 -10.49 -18.30 -3.23
N ASN A 296 -11.03 -17.11 -3.48
CA ASN A 296 -12.22 -16.57 -2.81
C ASN A 296 -13.52 -16.79 -3.59
N ALA A 297 -13.49 -17.55 -4.69
CA ALA A 297 -14.65 -17.81 -5.53
C ALA A 297 -15.16 -19.25 -5.32
N PRO A 298 -16.09 -19.49 -4.37
CA PRO A 298 -16.63 -20.83 -4.13
C PRO A 298 -17.28 -21.38 -5.41
N GLY A 299 -16.85 -22.58 -5.84
CA GLY A 299 -17.31 -23.26 -7.06
C GLY A 299 -16.46 -23.02 -8.32
N PHE A 300 -15.42 -22.19 -8.25
CA PHE A 300 -14.54 -21.85 -9.39
C PHE A 300 -13.22 -22.66 -9.39
N THR A 301 -13.30 -23.99 -9.39
CA THR A 301 -12.11 -24.87 -9.31
C THR A 301 -11.46 -25.16 -10.67
N GLN A 302 -12.21 -25.11 -11.76
CA GLN A 302 -11.71 -25.49 -13.09
C GLN A 302 -10.44 -24.73 -13.51
N PRO A 303 -10.35 -23.39 -13.38
CA PRO A 303 -9.13 -22.67 -13.75
C PRO A 303 -7.91 -23.08 -12.92
N ILE A 304 -8.12 -23.48 -11.66
CA ILE A 304 -7.05 -23.97 -10.78
C ILE A 304 -6.55 -25.33 -11.28
N GLU A 305 -7.47 -26.22 -11.67
CA GLU A 305 -7.13 -27.53 -12.24
C GLU A 305 -6.43 -27.39 -13.60
N ASP A 306 -6.87 -26.47 -14.46
CA ASP A 306 -6.25 -26.25 -15.78
C ASP A 306 -4.79 -25.83 -15.64
N VAL A 307 -4.50 -24.86 -14.76
CA VAL A 307 -3.12 -24.43 -14.46
C VAL A 307 -2.33 -25.57 -13.82
N ARG A 308 -2.95 -26.34 -12.91
CA ARG A 308 -2.30 -27.48 -12.25
C ARG A 308 -1.88 -28.54 -13.26
N THR A 309 -2.78 -28.94 -14.15
CA THR A 309 -2.52 -29.94 -15.19
C THR A 309 -1.43 -29.44 -16.13
N ALA A 310 -1.55 -28.21 -16.63
CA ALA A 310 -0.55 -27.61 -17.53
C ALA A 310 0.86 -27.61 -16.93
N VAL A 311 1.01 -27.15 -15.67
CA VAL A 311 2.31 -27.10 -14.99
C VAL A 311 2.89 -28.50 -14.73
N ARG A 312 2.06 -29.45 -14.28
CA ARG A 312 2.52 -30.82 -14.03
C ARG A 312 2.97 -31.53 -15.29
N THR A 313 2.21 -31.38 -16.37
CA THR A 313 2.53 -31.95 -17.69
C THR A 313 3.82 -31.34 -18.25
N LEU A 314 3.96 -30.02 -18.20
CA LEU A 314 5.18 -29.33 -18.60
C LEU A 314 6.41 -29.86 -17.85
N ILE A 315 6.33 -29.96 -16.51
CA ILE A 315 7.44 -30.43 -15.68
C ILE A 315 7.78 -31.88 -16.06
N SER A 316 6.81 -32.79 -16.07
CA SER A 316 7.08 -34.21 -16.32
C SER A 316 7.71 -34.49 -17.69
N GLN A 317 7.39 -33.69 -18.71
CA GLN A 317 7.94 -33.85 -20.06
C GLN A 317 9.29 -33.15 -20.26
N THR A 318 9.60 -32.11 -19.48
CA THR A 318 10.83 -31.31 -19.66
C THR A 318 11.93 -31.60 -18.64
N GLU A 319 11.59 -32.21 -17.50
CA GLU A 319 12.47 -32.33 -16.35
C GLU A 319 13.80 -33.04 -16.66
N ARG A 320 13.76 -34.13 -17.44
CA ARG A 320 14.95 -34.91 -17.82
C ARG A 320 15.97 -34.11 -18.64
N PHE A 321 15.52 -33.07 -19.35
CA PHE A 321 16.39 -32.19 -20.14
C PHE A 321 17.00 -31.07 -19.30
N CYS A 322 16.49 -30.88 -18.08
CA CYS A 322 16.97 -29.87 -17.13
C CYS A 322 18.02 -30.44 -16.16
N LEU A 323 18.59 -31.63 -16.42
CA LEU A 323 19.71 -32.24 -15.67
C LEU A 323 21.09 -31.58 -15.90
N GLY A 324 21.13 -30.43 -16.58
CA GLY A 324 22.36 -29.75 -16.98
C GLY A 324 22.18 -28.24 -17.06
N ASN A 325 22.70 -27.62 -18.13
CA ASN A 325 22.70 -26.16 -18.26
C ASN A 325 21.37 -25.56 -18.75
N HIS A 326 20.42 -26.38 -19.18
CA HIS A 326 19.10 -25.91 -19.60
C HIS A 326 18.21 -25.63 -18.40
N SER A 327 17.26 -24.70 -18.54
CA SER A 327 16.37 -24.30 -17.45
C SER A 327 14.94 -24.05 -17.91
N VAL A 328 14.00 -24.36 -17.02
CA VAL A 328 12.57 -24.02 -17.18
C VAL A 328 12.18 -23.09 -16.05
N HIS A 329 11.75 -21.88 -16.38
CA HIS A 329 11.30 -20.87 -15.44
C HIS A 329 9.78 -20.70 -15.54
N ILE A 330 9.06 -20.96 -14.46
CA ILE A 330 7.59 -20.88 -14.43
C ILE A 330 7.19 -19.71 -13.53
N TYR A 331 6.57 -18.69 -14.11
CA TYR A 331 6.09 -17.49 -13.42
C TYR A 331 4.59 -17.57 -13.18
N PHE A 332 4.19 -17.46 -11.91
CA PHE A 332 2.80 -17.30 -11.49
C PHE A 332 2.49 -15.82 -11.29
N LEU A 333 1.57 -15.28 -12.08
CA LEU A 333 1.26 -13.84 -12.15
C LEU A 333 -0.20 -13.57 -11.77
N PRO A 334 -0.50 -12.47 -11.05
CA PRO A 334 -1.85 -12.21 -10.58
C PRO A 334 -2.80 -11.83 -11.73
N LEU A 335 -2.33 -11.02 -12.69
CA LEU A 335 -3.06 -10.67 -13.90
C LEU A 335 -2.06 -10.54 -15.05
N LEU A 336 -2.45 -10.98 -16.25
CA LEU A 336 -1.63 -10.91 -17.45
C LEU A 336 -2.49 -10.37 -18.60
N ASP A 337 -2.12 -9.22 -19.14
CA ASP A 337 -2.81 -8.57 -20.27
C ASP A 337 -2.46 -9.18 -21.65
N ILE A 338 -2.21 -10.49 -21.65
CA ILE A 338 -1.78 -11.27 -22.82
C ILE A 338 -2.55 -12.59 -22.78
N ASP A 339 -3.37 -12.90 -23.78
CA ASP A 339 -4.13 -14.18 -23.80
C ASP A 339 -3.22 -15.36 -24.17
N HIS A 340 -2.37 -15.11 -25.17
CA HIS A 340 -1.41 -16.05 -25.72
C HIS A 340 -0.25 -15.27 -26.34
N CYS A 341 0.97 -15.63 -26.01
CA CYS A 341 2.16 -15.10 -26.63
C CYS A 341 3.23 -16.18 -26.72
N VAL A 342 3.82 -16.32 -27.90
CA VAL A 342 5.09 -17.03 -28.11
C VAL A 342 6.07 -16.02 -28.65
N MET A 343 7.13 -15.73 -27.88
CA MET A 343 8.13 -14.73 -28.23
C MET A 343 9.51 -15.39 -28.32
N THR A 344 10.16 -15.17 -29.46
CA THR A 344 11.56 -15.50 -29.75
C THR A 344 12.35 -14.20 -29.90
N ASP A 345 13.66 -14.29 -30.13
CA ASP A 345 14.51 -13.13 -30.45
C ASP A 345 14.20 -12.48 -31.80
N GLU A 346 13.46 -13.15 -32.70
CA GLU A 346 13.08 -12.67 -34.03
C GLU A 346 11.60 -12.27 -34.13
N PHE A 347 10.67 -13.06 -33.58
CA PHE A 347 9.23 -12.87 -33.75
C PHE A 347 8.47 -12.98 -32.43
N MET A 348 7.30 -12.34 -32.41
CA MET A 348 6.27 -12.50 -31.39
C MET A 348 4.96 -12.87 -32.07
N LEU A 349 4.48 -14.07 -31.81
CA LEU A 349 3.13 -14.50 -32.14
C LEU A 349 2.24 -14.20 -30.94
N TYR A 350 1.25 -13.33 -31.11
CA TYR A 350 0.48 -12.73 -30.04
C TYR A 350 -1.02 -12.82 -30.29
N ARG A 351 -1.79 -13.06 -29.24
CA ARG A 351 -3.24 -12.92 -29.23
C ARG A 351 -3.64 -11.92 -28.15
N SER A 352 -4.33 -10.86 -28.58
CA SER A 352 -4.81 -9.83 -27.66
C SER A 352 -5.95 -10.33 -26.78
N THR A 353 -6.00 -9.84 -25.54
CA THR A 353 -7.16 -9.98 -24.65
C THR A 353 -7.96 -8.70 -24.69
N LYS A 354 -9.29 -8.77 -24.81
CA LYS A 354 -10.16 -7.59 -24.60
C LYS A 354 -10.80 -7.63 -23.22
N ILE A 355 -11.23 -8.82 -22.79
CA ILE A 355 -11.67 -9.08 -21.41
C ILE A 355 -11.08 -10.41 -20.96
N TRP A 356 -10.57 -10.44 -19.73
CA TRP A 356 -9.99 -11.64 -19.16
C TRP A 356 -11.09 -12.61 -18.69
N THR A 357 -11.56 -13.45 -19.60
CA THR A 357 -12.56 -14.51 -19.36
C THR A 357 -12.15 -15.83 -20.03
N SER A 358 -12.82 -16.93 -19.69
CA SER A 358 -12.71 -18.21 -20.41
C SER A 358 -13.45 -18.20 -21.75
N GLN A 359 -14.29 -17.19 -22.01
CA GLN A 359 -15.08 -17.14 -23.23
C GLN A 359 -14.23 -16.64 -24.40
N LYS A 360 -14.19 -17.44 -25.47
CA LYS A 360 -13.29 -17.21 -26.63
C LYS A 360 -13.68 -16.00 -27.48
N ASP A 361 -14.94 -15.55 -27.39
CA ASP A 361 -15.50 -14.38 -28.05
C ASP A 361 -15.01 -13.03 -27.48
N ASN A 362 -14.46 -13.03 -26.26
CA ASN A 362 -13.88 -11.85 -25.60
C ASN A 362 -12.37 -11.71 -25.84
N LYS A 363 -11.83 -12.48 -26.80
CA LYS A 363 -10.43 -12.46 -27.20
C LYS A 363 -10.29 -11.69 -28.51
N GLY A 364 -9.20 -10.95 -28.67
CA GLY A 364 -8.96 -10.13 -29.85
C GLY A 364 -8.20 -10.87 -30.96
N SER A 365 -7.66 -10.09 -31.90
CA SER A 365 -6.96 -10.58 -33.09
C SER A 365 -5.71 -11.40 -32.76
N PHE A 366 -5.41 -12.33 -33.68
CA PHE A 366 -4.16 -13.06 -33.75
C PHE A 366 -3.17 -12.27 -34.62
N LEU A 367 -2.02 -11.92 -34.06
CA LEU A 367 -1.07 -11.01 -34.69
C LEU A 367 0.33 -11.62 -34.68
N LEU A 368 1.08 -11.39 -35.75
CA LEU A 368 2.49 -11.73 -35.85
C LEU A 368 3.30 -10.44 -35.97
N PHE A 369 4.23 -10.26 -35.04
CA PHE A 369 5.20 -9.18 -35.04
C PHE A 369 6.61 -9.72 -35.19
N ARG A 370 7.48 -8.95 -35.83
CA ARG A 370 8.93 -9.11 -35.85
C ARG A 370 9.57 -8.11 -34.89
N ARG A 371 10.71 -8.47 -34.33
CA ARG A 371 11.51 -7.62 -33.45
C ARG A 371 11.85 -6.28 -34.12
N SER A 372 11.66 -5.21 -33.36
CA SER A 372 12.00 -3.83 -33.70
C SER A 372 12.14 -3.03 -32.40
N ASP A 373 12.92 -1.94 -32.39
CA ASP A 373 13.23 -1.18 -31.18
C ASP A 373 12.07 -0.29 -30.69
N THR A 374 11.13 0.04 -31.57
CA THR A 374 9.98 0.91 -31.28
C THR A 374 8.70 0.31 -31.88
N SER A 375 8.22 -0.76 -31.27
CA SER A 375 7.00 -1.45 -31.71
C SER A 375 6.28 -2.21 -30.59
N GLU A 376 5.13 -2.81 -30.92
CA GLU A 376 4.39 -3.72 -30.03
C GLU A 376 5.29 -4.83 -29.48
N TYR A 377 6.20 -5.40 -30.29
CA TYR A 377 7.19 -6.37 -29.82
C TYR A 377 8.03 -5.78 -28.67
N SER A 378 8.61 -4.59 -28.85
CA SER A 378 9.46 -3.96 -27.83
C SER A 378 8.68 -3.59 -26.56
N ALA A 379 7.41 -3.18 -26.71
CA ALA A 379 6.55 -2.84 -25.58
C ALA A 379 6.22 -4.09 -24.76
N GLN A 380 5.82 -5.18 -25.41
CA GLN A 380 5.55 -6.45 -24.75
C GLN A 380 6.82 -7.07 -24.15
N GLN A 381 7.97 -6.95 -24.81
CA GLN A 381 9.25 -7.41 -24.28
C GLN A 381 9.61 -6.66 -22.99
N LYS A 382 9.48 -5.32 -22.98
CA LYS A 382 9.69 -4.50 -21.77
C LYS A 382 8.70 -4.87 -20.66
N TYR A 383 7.43 -5.06 -20.99
CA TYR A 383 6.41 -5.49 -20.04
C TYR A 383 6.76 -6.84 -19.40
N ILE A 384 7.07 -7.87 -20.21
CA ILE A 384 7.51 -9.19 -19.74
C ILE A 384 8.75 -9.08 -18.86
N GLN A 385 9.72 -8.24 -19.25
CA GLN A 385 10.93 -8.03 -18.47
C GLN A 385 10.65 -7.39 -17.11
N ILE A 386 9.78 -6.38 -17.04
CA ILE A 386 9.32 -5.78 -15.78
C ILE A 386 8.67 -6.83 -14.88
N LEU A 387 7.80 -7.69 -15.43
CA LEU A 387 7.17 -8.77 -14.65
C LEU A 387 8.22 -9.75 -14.10
N LYS A 388 9.23 -10.11 -14.90
CA LYS A 388 10.33 -11.02 -14.50
C LYS A 388 11.17 -10.40 -13.37
N GLU A 389 11.55 -9.13 -13.51
CA GLU A 389 12.42 -8.43 -12.55
C GLU A 389 11.74 -8.18 -11.20
N ASN A 390 10.42 -8.04 -11.18
CA ASN A 390 9.65 -7.83 -9.95
C ASN A 390 9.11 -9.13 -9.33
N ALA A 391 9.28 -10.27 -10.00
CA ALA A 391 8.85 -11.57 -9.48
C ALA A 391 9.83 -12.11 -8.44
N THR A 392 9.30 -12.90 -7.51
CA THR A 392 10.06 -13.53 -6.44
C THR A 392 10.34 -15.00 -6.74
N ASP A 393 11.61 -15.41 -6.61
CA ASP A 393 12.00 -16.82 -6.63
C ASP A 393 11.30 -17.61 -5.51
N ILE A 394 10.74 -18.77 -5.85
CA ILE A 394 10.16 -19.71 -4.89
C ILE A 394 11.19 -20.82 -4.63
N TYR A 395 11.68 -20.89 -3.41
CA TYR A 395 12.62 -21.94 -3.01
C TYR A 395 11.85 -23.13 -2.47
N ALA A 396 11.71 -24.20 -3.27
CA ALA A 396 10.88 -25.37 -2.99
C ALA A 396 10.96 -25.87 -1.53
N LYS A 397 12.18 -26.07 -1.00
CA LYS A 397 12.39 -26.54 0.38
C LYS A 397 12.09 -25.48 1.45
N THR A 398 12.48 -24.23 1.21
CA THR A 398 12.38 -23.14 2.21
C THR A 398 10.97 -22.56 2.29
N ASP A 399 10.24 -22.56 1.17
CA ASP A 399 8.89 -22.00 1.06
C ASP A 399 7.76 -23.04 1.13
N LEU A 400 8.09 -24.31 1.39
CA LEU A 400 7.11 -25.35 1.72
C LEU A 400 6.68 -25.21 3.18
N THR A 401 5.39 -24.94 3.39
CA THR A 401 4.78 -25.00 4.72
C THR A 401 3.96 -26.28 4.80
N PRO A 402 4.31 -27.27 5.65
CA PRO A 402 3.63 -28.57 5.68
C PRO A 402 2.12 -28.51 5.88
N SER A 403 1.62 -27.53 6.63
CA SER A 403 0.18 -27.33 6.82
C SER A 403 -0.57 -26.90 5.55
N ASP A 404 0.15 -26.41 4.53
CA ASP A 404 -0.47 -25.98 3.28
C ASP A 404 -0.83 -27.17 2.37
N LEU A 405 -0.17 -28.32 2.54
CA LEU A 405 -0.50 -29.57 1.82
C LEU A 405 -1.91 -30.08 2.17
N THR A 406 -2.40 -29.76 3.37
CA THR A 406 -3.74 -30.12 3.84
C THR A 406 -4.70 -28.94 3.86
N SER A 407 -4.34 -27.83 3.19
CA SER A 407 -5.19 -26.63 3.14
C SER A 407 -6.54 -26.93 2.47
N PRO A 408 -7.66 -26.39 3.00
CA PRO A 408 -8.94 -26.43 2.31
C PRO A 408 -8.96 -25.54 1.06
N ASP A 409 -8.02 -24.59 0.93
CA ASP A 409 -7.84 -23.76 -0.26
C ASP A 409 -7.12 -24.56 -1.37
N PRO A 410 -7.79 -24.84 -2.51
CA PRO A 410 -7.22 -25.63 -3.59
C PRO A 410 -5.99 -24.99 -4.27
N ALA A 411 -5.93 -23.65 -4.32
CA ALA A 411 -4.80 -22.94 -4.91
C ALA A 411 -3.58 -22.99 -3.99
N LYS A 412 -3.81 -22.79 -2.68
CA LYS A 412 -2.75 -22.91 -1.66
C LYS A 412 -2.18 -24.33 -1.63
N ARG A 413 -3.06 -25.33 -1.65
CA ARG A 413 -2.68 -26.75 -1.70
C ARG A 413 -1.88 -27.10 -2.96
N PHE A 414 -2.34 -26.65 -4.14
CA PHE A 414 -1.60 -26.85 -5.39
C PHE A 414 -0.16 -26.33 -5.33
N HIS A 415 0.02 -25.09 -4.86
CA HIS A 415 1.35 -24.49 -4.71
C HIS A 415 2.24 -25.27 -3.74
N ALA A 416 1.66 -25.82 -2.66
CA ALA A 416 2.39 -26.66 -1.70
C ALA A 416 2.81 -28.01 -2.32
N GLU A 417 1.90 -28.71 -3.00
CA GLU A 417 2.19 -29.99 -3.69
C GLU A 417 3.27 -29.81 -4.77
N LEU A 418 3.21 -28.71 -5.53
CA LEU A 418 4.21 -28.39 -6.55
C LEU A 418 5.58 -28.18 -5.93
N ARG A 419 5.68 -27.41 -4.84
CA ARG A 419 6.95 -27.21 -4.12
C ARG A 419 7.47 -28.53 -3.57
N GLU A 420 6.61 -29.34 -2.96
CA GLU A 420 6.98 -30.66 -2.43
C GLU A 420 7.60 -31.55 -3.52
N SER A 421 7.02 -31.60 -4.72
CA SER A 421 7.57 -32.38 -5.85
C SER A 421 8.95 -31.92 -6.34
N LEU A 422 9.34 -30.67 -6.03
CA LEU A 422 10.64 -30.11 -6.41
C LEU A 422 11.67 -30.13 -5.27
N VAL A 423 11.30 -30.58 -4.06
CA VAL A 423 12.26 -30.68 -2.95
C VAL A 423 13.29 -31.77 -3.24
N GLY A 424 14.56 -31.39 -3.31
CA GLY A 424 15.65 -32.33 -3.60
C GLY A 424 15.73 -32.76 -5.07
N ASN A 425 14.93 -32.13 -5.93
CA ASN A 425 14.92 -32.39 -7.35
C ASN A 425 16.22 -31.81 -7.99
N PRO A 426 16.99 -32.61 -8.76
CA PRO A 426 18.25 -32.15 -9.37
C PRO A 426 18.03 -31.30 -10.63
N TYR A 427 16.81 -31.19 -11.14
CA TYR A 427 16.48 -30.49 -12.36
C TYR A 427 16.44 -28.98 -12.16
N ASN A 428 16.97 -28.22 -13.12
CA ASN A 428 16.99 -26.76 -13.11
C ASN A 428 15.61 -26.16 -13.48
N ILE A 429 14.61 -26.42 -12.64
CA ILE A 429 13.25 -25.89 -12.75
C ILE A 429 13.08 -24.83 -11.66
N VAL A 430 12.87 -23.58 -12.07
CA VAL A 430 12.76 -22.44 -11.16
C VAL A 430 11.34 -21.90 -11.18
N LEU A 431 10.71 -21.85 -10.01
CA LEU A 431 9.38 -21.29 -9.85
C LEU A 431 9.48 -19.83 -9.39
N HIS A 432 8.62 -18.97 -9.93
CA HIS A 432 8.57 -17.55 -9.64
C HIS A 432 7.13 -17.15 -9.30
N LYS A 433 6.95 -16.23 -8.35
CA LYS A 433 5.65 -15.65 -8.03
C LYS A 433 5.73 -14.13 -8.02
N LEU A 434 4.83 -13.51 -8.76
CA LEU A 434 4.58 -12.07 -8.68
C LEU A 434 3.32 -11.84 -7.86
N TYR A 435 3.40 -11.00 -6.84
CA TYR A 435 2.27 -10.63 -6.01
C TYR A 435 1.57 -9.39 -6.61
N GLN A 436 0.25 -9.32 -6.49
CA GLN A 436 -0.51 -8.13 -6.94
C GLN A 436 0.03 -6.86 -6.27
N ALA A 437 0.38 -6.93 -4.99
CA ALA A 437 0.97 -5.82 -4.27
C ALA A 437 2.31 -5.34 -4.87
N GLN A 438 3.15 -6.25 -5.40
CA GLN A 438 4.42 -5.87 -6.05
C GLN A 438 4.17 -5.07 -7.31
N LEU A 439 3.17 -5.47 -8.12
CA LEU A 439 2.79 -4.73 -9.32
C LEU A 439 2.18 -3.37 -8.99
N SER A 440 1.24 -3.33 -8.04
CA SER A 440 0.65 -2.06 -7.59
C SER A 440 1.72 -1.12 -7.05
N HIS A 441 2.64 -1.64 -6.25
CA HIS A 441 3.73 -0.88 -5.68
C HIS A 441 4.71 -0.38 -6.75
N TYR A 442 5.11 -1.22 -7.70
CA TYR A 442 5.89 -0.79 -8.87
C TYR A 442 5.18 0.33 -9.63
N ALA A 443 3.89 0.16 -9.91
CA ALA A 443 3.09 1.15 -10.63
C ALA A 443 2.92 2.46 -9.85
N ILE A 444 2.93 2.45 -8.51
CA ILE A 444 2.85 3.66 -7.69
C ILE A 444 4.22 4.35 -7.61
N THR A 445 5.30 3.58 -7.42
CA THR A 445 6.66 4.11 -7.22
C THR A 445 7.30 4.67 -8.48
N THR A 446 6.73 4.42 -9.67
CA THR A 446 7.17 5.05 -10.92
C THR A 446 6.70 6.50 -11.08
N TRP A 447 5.73 6.97 -10.26
CA TRP A 447 5.19 8.33 -10.33
C TRP A 447 6.00 9.35 -9.51
N PRO A 448 6.36 9.10 -8.23
CA PRO A 448 7.25 9.99 -7.48
C PRO A 448 8.73 9.76 -7.85
N PRO A 449 9.62 10.72 -7.61
CA PRO A 449 11.06 10.52 -7.79
C PRO A 449 11.54 9.36 -6.89
N LYS A 450 12.24 8.41 -7.50
CA LYS A 450 12.80 7.21 -6.84
C LYS A 450 13.63 7.65 -5.62
N SER A 451 13.24 7.22 -4.42
CA SER A 451 14.03 7.41 -3.20
C SER A 451 14.20 6.07 -2.51
N SER A 452 15.45 5.69 -2.24
CA SER A 452 15.78 4.52 -1.42
C SER A 452 15.48 4.84 0.06
N PRO A 453 15.21 3.85 0.93
CA PRO A 453 15.27 4.00 2.38
C PRO A 453 16.56 4.68 2.86
N GLN A 454 17.67 4.48 2.14
CA GLN A 454 18.95 5.13 2.44
C GLN A 454 18.92 6.64 2.16
N ASP A 455 18.03 7.09 1.30
CA ASP A 455 17.82 8.51 0.94
C ASP A 455 16.74 9.17 1.81
N MET A 456 16.14 8.45 2.78
CA MET A 456 15.09 8.99 3.65
C MET A 456 15.61 10.04 4.63
N CYS A 457 16.82 9.85 5.15
CA CYS A 457 17.42 10.77 6.11
C CYS A 457 17.96 11.97 5.35
N LEU A 458 17.45 13.17 5.68
CA LEU A 458 17.92 14.39 5.05
C LEU A 458 19.14 14.90 5.82
N PRO A 459 20.22 15.32 5.12
CA PRO A 459 21.33 15.98 5.78
C PRO A 459 20.84 17.28 6.43
N ILE A 460 21.19 17.49 7.70
CA ILE A 460 20.83 18.72 8.41
C ILE A 460 21.59 19.89 7.77
N ALA A 461 20.88 20.99 7.46
CA ALA A 461 21.51 22.22 6.98
C ALA A 461 22.58 22.69 8.00
N ASN A 462 23.67 23.29 7.49
CA ASN A 462 24.88 23.67 8.23
C ASN A 462 24.71 24.69 9.39
N SER A 463 23.50 24.94 9.89
CA SER A 463 23.19 26.02 10.84
C SER A 463 22.87 25.58 12.28
N SER A 464 22.86 24.29 12.62
CA SER A 464 22.19 23.82 13.85
C SER A 464 23.07 23.56 15.07
N ARG A 465 22.48 23.69 16.27
CA ARG A 465 23.07 23.39 17.60
C ARG A 465 23.35 21.90 17.85
N ILE A 466 22.90 21.01 16.96
CA ILE A 466 23.04 19.55 17.04
C ILE A 466 24.26 19.09 16.24
N ARG A 467 25.01 18.12 16.78
CA ARG A 467 26.24 17.60 16.16
C ARG A 467 25.98 16.59 15.03
N ILE A 468 24.92 15.79 15.13
CA ILE A 468 24.62 14.67 14.24
C ILE A 468 24.21 15.16 12.86
N ARG A 469 24.96 14.78 11.81
CA ARG A 469 24.64 15.17 10.41
C ARG A 469 24.18 14.01 9.55
N SER A 470 24.39 12.78 9.99
CA SER A 470 23.93 11.58 9.31
C SER A 470 23.37 10.55 10.29
N ARG A 471 22.63 9.59 9.75
CA ARG A 471 22.12 8.46 10.52
C ARG A 471 23.26 7.64 11.16
N GLU A 472 24.38 7.47 10.45
CA GLU A 472 25.51 6.65 10.91
C GLU A 472 26.09 7.17 12.22
N GLU A 473 26.06 8.49 12.43
CA GLU A 473 26.49 9.12 13.68
C GLU A 473 25.60 8.74 14.87
N LEU A 474 24.32 8.43 14.68
CA LEU A 474 23.43 7.93 15.74
C LEU A 474 23.81 6.53 16.25
N PHE A 475 24.64 5.78 15.51
CA PHE A 475 25.19 4.50 15.97
C PHE A 475 26.51 4.64 16.74
N GLN A 476 26.92 5.87 17.05
CA GLN A 476 28.01 6.13 17.97
C GLN A 476 27.43 6.46 19.35
N PRO A 477 27.71 5.66 20.39
CA PRO A 477 27.17 5.87 21.74
C PRO A 477 27.39 7.30 22.28
N ALA A 478 28.54 7.91 21.97
CA ALA A 478 28.91 9.29 22.35
C ALA A 478 27.98 10.39 21.82
N ASN A 479 27.19 10.08 20.78
CA ASN A 479 26.21 11.01 20.21
C ASN A 479 24.81 10.83 20.84
N LEU A 480 24.60 9.81 21.65
CA LEU A 480 23.36 9.55 22.40
C LEU A 480 23.57 9.84 23.91
N LEU A 481 23.32 8.86 24.79
CA LEU A 481 23.53 8.96 26.25
C LEU A 481 24.85 8.33 26.72
N ASP A 482 25.57 7.67 25.80
CA ASP A 482 26.88 7.03 26.00
C ASP A 482 26.99 6.07 27.20
N ASP A 483 25.95 5.27 27.44
CA ASP A 483 25.96 4.24 28.47
C ASP A 483 26.24 2.83 27.92
N ASN A 484 26.48 1.88 28.83
CA ASN A 484 26.72 0.47 28.47
C ASN A 484 25.53 -0.16 27.74
N THR A 485 24.30 0.25 28.05
CA THR A 485 23.10 -0.27 27.38
C THR A 485 23.14 0.06 25.88
N GLN A 486 23.43 1.30 25.52
CA GLN A 486 23.53 1.73 24.12
C GLN A 486 24.75 1.13 23.42
N ARG A 487 25.89 1.03 24.11
CA ARG A 487 27.10 0.38 23.58
C ARG A 487 26.87 -1.08 23.18
N VAL A 488 26.03 -1.81 23.91
CA VAL A 488 25.64 -3.20 23.60
C VAL A 488 24.54 -3.26 22.53
N LEU A 489 23.51 -2.41 22.63
CA LEU A 489 22.35 -2.49 21.74
C LEU A 489 22.59 -1.96 20.33
N LEU A 490 23.42 -0.93 20.15
CA LEU A 490 23.62 -0.30 18.84
C LEU A 490 24.21 -1.27 17.78
N PRO A 491 25.27 -2.05 18.06
CA PRO A 491 25.73 -3.08 17.13
C PRO A 491 24.68 -4.17 16.89
N TYR A 492 23.93 -4.53 17.94
CA TYR A 492 22.94 -5.59 17.90
C TYR A 492 21.74 -5.26 16.99
N ILE A 493 21.22 -4.03 17.05
CA ILE A 493 20.15 -3.55 16.17
C ILE A 493 20.66 -3.27 14.75
N ARG A 494 21.93 -2.87 14.58
CA ARG A 494 22.55 -2.75 13.24
C ARG A 494 22.58 -4.10 12.52
N GLN A 495 22.90 -5.18 13.25
CA GLN A 495 22.77 -6.53 12.68
C GLN A 495 21.32 -6.86 12.31
N THR A 496 20.34 -6.47 13.14
CA THR A 496 18.91 -6.67 12.81
C THR A 496 18.52 -6.00 11.50
N GLU A 497 18.99 -4.77 11.24
CA GLU A 497 18.78 -4.08 9.96
C GLU A 497 19.38 -4.86 8.78
N ASN A 498 20.61 -5.33 8.92
CA ASN A 498 21.28 -6.11 7.87
C ASN A 498 20.50 -7.39 7.56
N MET A 499 20.04 -8.10 8.59
CA MET A 499 19.23 -9.31 8.44
C MET A 499 17.89 -9.01 7.75
N LEU A 500 17.19 -7.95 8.14
CA LEU A 500 15.92 -7.56 7.52
C LEU A 500 16.12 -7.14 6.05
N THR A 501 17.16 -6.35 5.78
CA THR A 501 17.55 -5.95 4.42
C THR A 501 17.89 -7.17 3.57
N HIS A 502 18.65 -8.13 4.13
CA HIS A 502 18.98 -9.37 3.43
C HIS A 502 17.72 -10.16 3.08
N VAL A 503 16.81 -10.36 4.04
CA VAL A 503 15.54 -11.06 3.78
C VAL A 503 14.77 -10.36 2.66
N ILE A 504 14.62 -9.05 2.70
CA ILE A 504 13.93 -8.30 1.64
C ILE A 504 14.63 -8.50 0.30
N LYS A 505 15.92 -8.16 0.21
CA LYS A 505 16.67 -8.14 -1.06
C LYS A 505 16.86 -9.50 -1.70
N THR A 506 17.08 -10.53 -0.90
CA THR A 506 17.38 -11.87 -1.41
C THR A 506 16.16 -12.75 -1.57
N LYS A 507 15.04 -12.42 -0.90
CA LYS A 507 13.85 -13.27 -0.90
C LYS A 507 12.60 -12.63 -1.47
N TYR A 508 12.45 -11.32 -1.52
CA TYR A 508 11.16 -10.72 -1.86
C TYR A 508 11.24 -9.60 -2.87
N ASP A 509 12.31 -8.82 -2.85
CA ASP A 509 12.41 -7.62 -3.65
C ASP A 509 13.86 -7.19 -3.83
N SER A 510 14.44 -7.53 -4.99
CA SER A 510 15.84 -7.30 -5.34
C SER A 510 16.13 -5.90 -5.87
N ARG A 511 15.11 -5.03 -5.99
CA ARG A 511 15.27 -3.67 -6.49
C ARG A 511 16.28 -2.88 -5.64
N ARG A 512 16.92 -1.90 -6.27
CA ARG A 512 17.99 -1.11 -5.64
C ARG A 512 17.47 -0.38 -4.40
N GLU A 513 16.29 0.20 -4.53
CA GLU A 513 15.54 0.94 -3.53
C GLU A 513 14.95 0.08 -2.41
N SER A 514 14.93 -1.25 -2.52
CA SER A 514 14.36 -2.09 -1.47
C SER A 514 15.34 -2.30 -0.32
N GLY A 515 14.85 -2.63 0.87
CA GLY A 515 15.69 -2.88 2.05
C GLY A 515 15.10 -2.31 3.32
N ALA A 516 15.90 -2.23 4.39
CA ALA A 516 15.46 -1.69 5.67
C ALA A 516 16.43 -0.69 6.25
N ILE A 517 15.90 0.16 7.13
CA ILE A 517 16.62 1.16 7.89
C ILE A 517 16.10 1.20 9.33
N ILE A 518 17.01 1.26 10.28
CA ILE A 518 16.78 1.43 11.71
C ILE A 518 17.46 2.72 12.14
N ILE A 519 16.67 3.60 12.75
CA ILE A 519 17.11 4.86 13.33
C ILE A 519 16.92 4.74 14.85
N PRO A 520 18.01 4.70 15.65
CA PRO A 520 17.89 4.66 17.10
C PRO A 520 17.50 6.02 17.66
N SER A 521 16.69 6.02 18.71
CA SER A 521 16.31 7.20 19.50
C SER A 521 17.24 7.36 20.70
N LEU A 522 17.25 8.56 21.28
CA LEU A 522 18.04 8.90 22.47
C LEU A 522 17.77 7.97 23.65
N ASP A 523 16.55 7.46 23.79
CA ASP A 523 16.11 6.59 24.88
C ASP A 523 16.33 5.09 24.63
N LEU A 524 17.07 4.71 23.58
CA LEU A 524 17.39 3.32 23.22
C LEU A 524 17.74 2.48 24.46
N GLY A 525 17.00 1.40 24.68
CA GLY A 525 17.05 0.64 25.92
C GLY A 525 16.44 -0.76 25.86
N TYR A 526 16.68 -1.55 26.90
CA TYR A 526 16.26 -2.94 26.94
C TYR A 526 14.73 -3.06 27.05
N PRO A 527 14.08 -3.86 26.19
CA PRO A 527 12.64 -4.12 26.28
C PRO A 527 12.30 -4.95 27.52
N ASN A 528 11.03 -4.97 27.92
CA ASN A 528 10.57 -5.93 28.95
C ASN A 528 10.40 -7.34 28.39
N ASN A 529 10.12 -7.49 27.08
CA ASN A 529 9.84 -8.78 26.47
C ASN A 529 11.13 -9.41 25.91
N VAL A 530 11.45 -10.64 26.35
CA VAL A 530 12.66 -11.37 25.93
C VAL A 530 12.64 -11.70 24.45
N GLN A 531 11.49 -12.16 23.94
CA GLN A 531 11.32 -12.51 22.53
C GLN A 531 11.53 -11.30 21.60
N ARG A 532 11.06 -10.12 22.01
CA ARG A 532 11.30 -8.87 21.27
C ARG A 532 12.79 -8.57 21.13
N LEU A 533 13.54 -8.66 22.24
CA LEU A 533 14.99 -8.44 22.20
C LEU A 533 15.68 -9.52 21.38
N ALA A 534 15.36 -10.80 21.57
CA ALA A 534 15.97 -11.91 20.85
C ALA A 534 15.76 -11.84 19.33
N GLY A 535 14.59 -11.35 18.90
CA GLY A 535 14.28 -11.09 17.48
C GLY A 535 14.99 -9.86 16.91
N GLY A 536 15.72 -9.09 17.72
CA GLY A 536 16.51 -7.95 17.28
C GLY A 536 15.94 -6.57 17.60
N PHE A 537 14.83 -6.49 18.35
CA PHE A 537 14.07 -5.25 18.52
C PHE A 537 14.20 -4.69 19.95
N ALA A 538 14.83 -3.51 20.08
CA ALA A 538 14.94 -2.76 21.33
C ALA A 538 13.81 -1.71 21.49
N THR A 539 13.66 -1.14 22.70
CA THR A 539 12.86 0.08 22.90
C THR A 539 13.71 1.30 22.51
N GLY A 540 13.11 2.36 21.98
CA GLY A 540 13.80 3.58 21.57
C GLY A 540 14.42 3.45 20.17
N MET A 541 13.63 3.00 19.20
CA MET A 541 14.07 2.95 17.80
C MET A 541 12.88 3.02 16.83
N PHE A 542 13.17 3.46 15.62
CA PHE A 542 12.27 3.44 14.48
C PHE A 542 12.83 2.53 13.41
N ILE A 543 11.99 1.65 12.87
CA ILE A 543 12.32 0.80 11.72
C ILE A 543 11.45 1.23 10.55
N HIS A 544 12.05 1.36 9.38
CA HIS A 544 11.33 1.43 8.13
C HIS A 544 11.91 0.40 7.14
N TRP A 545 11.07 -0.11 6.26
CA TRP A 545 11.51 -0.96 5.16
C TRP A 545 10.76 -0.63 3.87
N GLU A 546 11.40 -0.92 2.75
CA GLU A 546 10.81 -0.88 1.42
C GLU A 546 10.84 -2.30 0.85
N CYS A 547 9.66 -2.79 0.47
CA CYS A 547 9.48 -4.13 -0.07
C CYS A 547 8.23 -4.15 -0.96
N GLY A 548 8.34 -4.68 -2.17
CA GLY A 548 7.21 -4.77 -3.09
C GLY A 548 6.08 -5.67 -2.59
N THR A 549 6.31 -6.52 -1.58
CA THR A 549 5.25 -7.32 -0.95
C THR A 549 5.07 -6.90 0.51
N PRO A 550 3.83 -6.83 1.04
CA PRO A 550 3.60 -6.57 2.45
C PRO A 550 4.41 -7.55 3.30
N LEU A 551 5.12 -7.02 4.29
CA LEU A 551 6.02 -7.78 5.16
C LEU A 551 5.98 -7.15 6.55
N ILE A 552 5.92 -7.98 7.61
CA ILE A 552 5.95 -7.48 8.99
C ILE A 552 6.94 -8.30 9.81
N PRO A 553 7.97 -7.67 10.42
CA PRO A 553 8.80 -8.33 11.41
C PRO A 553 8.03 -8.54 12.72
N VAL A 554 7.55 -9.75 12.95
CA VAL A 554 6.57 -10.02 14.03
C VAL A 554 7.16 -9.89 15.44
N ASP A 555 8.47 -10.08 15.58
CA ASP A 555 9.17 -9.91 16.87
C ASP A 555 9.40 -8.45 17.24
N ALA A 556 9.06 -7.50 16.37
CA ALA A 556 8.86 -6.12 16.81
C ALA A 556 7.69 -6.00 17.81
N THR A 557 6.86 -7.04 17.94
CA THR A 557 5.69 -7.15 18.84
C THR A 557 4.84 -5.88 18.80
N VAL A 558 4.47 -5.46 17.59
CA VAL A 558 3.72 -4.23 17.36
C VAL A 558 2.53 -4.18 18.30
N ASN A 559 2.39 -3.04 18.96
CA ASN A 559 1.25 -2.66 19.76
C ASN A 559 0.92 -1.22 19.41
N VAL A 560 -0.22 -0.72 19.86
CA VAL A 560 -0.48 0.71 19.92
C VAL A 560 -0.38 1.16 21.37
N CYS A 561 0.65 1.94 21.68
CA CYS A 561 0.84 2.59 22.98
C CYS A 561 0.89 4.11 22.81
N SER A 562 0.08 4.79 23.60
CA SER A 562 -0.12 6.24 23.52
C SER A 562 0.31 6.93 24.81
N SER A 563 0.65 8.20 24.64
CA SER A 563 0.84 9.17 25.70
C SER A 563 -0.16 10.30 25.49
N SER A 564 -0.93 10.64 26.52
CA SER A 564 -1.92 11.70 26.42
C SER A 564 -1.84 12.70 27.56
N ILE A 565 -2.17 13.95 27.27
CA ILE A 565 -2.30 15.04 28.23
C ILE A 565 -3.63 15.75 27.99
N PHE A 566 -4.40 15.91 29.06
CA PHE A 566 -5.67 16.63 29.06
C PHE A 566 -5.68 17.63 30.21
N ARG A 567 -6.00 18.91 29.93
CA ARG A 567 -6.30 19.88 30.99
C ARG A 567 -7.70 19.60 31.54
N LEU A 568 -7.80 19.31 32.84
CA LEU A 568 -9.10 19.13 33.50
C LEU A 568 -9.66 20.49 33.88
N THR A 569 -10.86 20.80 33.38
CA THR A 569 -11.57 22.06 33.66
C THR A 569 -12.73 21.87 34.61
N HIS A 570 -13.29 20.65 34.64
CA HIS A 570 -14.39 20.26 35.52
C HIS A 570 -14.01 18.91 36.12
N TYR A 571 -13.95 18.81 37.45
CA TYR A 571 -13.65 17.53 38.09
C TYR A 571 -14.37 17.41 39.42
N SER A 572 -14.71 16.17 39.77
CA SER A 572 -15.36 15.86 41.04
C SER A 572 -14.37 15.92 42.20
N GLU A 573 -14.85 16.25 43.40
CA GLU A 573 -14.04 16.18 44.62
C GLU A 573 -13.53 14.75 44.88
N GLU A 574 -14.27 13.72 44.43
CA GLU A 574 -13.88 12.30 44.50
C GLU A 574 -12.58 12.00 43.76
N LEU A 575 -12.26 12.73 42.68
CA LEU A 575 -11.01 12.56 41.94
C LEU A 575 -9.80 12.78 42.84
N THR A 576 -9.90 13.73 43.78
CA THR A 576 -8.80 14.08 44.69
C THR A 576 -8.91 13.41 46.06
N SER A 577 -10.12 13.18 46.57
CA SER A 577 -10.34 12.60 47.90
C SER A 577 -10.28 11.07 47.91
N ASN A 578 -10.73 10.41 46.84
CA ASN A 578 -10.86 8.95 46.73
C ASN A 578 -10.33 8.42 45.38
N PHE A 579 -9.26 9.04 44.86
CA PHE A 579 -8.69 8.83 43.52
C PHE A 579 -8.70 7.37 43.02
N CYS A 580 -8.08 6.43 43.76
CA CYS A 580 -7.96 5.04 43.31
C CYS A 580 -9.32 4.35 43.17
N THR A 581 -10.18 4.48 44.18
CA THR A 581 -11.51 3.84 44.19
C THR A 581 -12.43 4.46 43.15
N TYR A 582 -12.34 5.76 42.90
CA TYR A 582 -13.07 6.42 41.83
C TYR A 582 -12.64 5.90 40.45
N LEU A 583 -11.33 5.86 40.20
CA LEU A 583 -10.78 5.36 38.93
C LEU A 583 -11.11 3.89 38.69
N GLU A 584 -10.97 3.03 39.70
CA GLU A 584 -11.27 1.59 39.59
C GLU A 584 -12.75 1.34 39.27
N ARG A 585 -13.67 2.10 39.87
CA ARG A 585 -15.11 2.03 39.53
C ARG A 585 -15.38 2.44 38.09
N LEU A 586 -14.77 3.53 37.61
CA LEU A 586 -14.93 3.99 36.22
C LEU A 586 -14.38 2.95 35.22
N MET A 587 -13.19 2.40 35.47
CA MET A 587 -12.60 1.38 34.61
C MET A 587 -13.43 0.09 34.62
N GLN A 588 -13.99 -0.30 35.77
CA GLN A 588 -14.90 -1.44 35.87
C GLN A 588 -16.18 -1.21 35.04
N PHE A 589 -16.81 -0.04 35.19
CA PHE A 589 -17.97 0.33 34.38
C PHE A 589 -17.66 0.29 32.87
N ALA A 590 -16.51 0.83 32.46
CA ALA A 590 -16.06 0.82 31.08
C ALA A 590 -15.91 -0.62 30.53
N SER A 591 -15.33 -1.51 31.34
CA SER A 591 -15.15 -2.91 30.99
C SER A 591 -16.47 -3.65 30.88
N GLU A 592 -17.43 -3.40 31.77
CA GLU A 592 -18.72 -4.10 31.80
C GLU A 592 -19.68 -3.61 30.69
N GLN A 593 -19.68 -2.31 30.38
CA GLN A 593 -20.62 -1.73 29.41
C GLN A 593 -20.09 -1.72 27.98
N PHE A 594 -18.79 -1.46 27.80
CA PHE A 594 -18.19 -1.23 26.48
C PHE A 594 -17.08 -2.23 26.13
N GLY A 595 -16.70 -3.10 27.07
CA GLY A 595 -15.60 -4.06 26.87
C GLY A 595 -14.21 -3.42 26.89
N TYR A 596 -14.09 -2.19 27.40
CA TYR A 596 -12.81 -1.45 27.48
C TYR A 596 -11.88 -2.04 28.55
N SER A 597 -10.58 -2.07 28.26
CA SER A 597 -9.52 -2.64 29.08
C SER A 597 -8.33 -1.70 29.21
N TYR A 598 -8.12 -1.21 30.43
CA TYR A 598 -6.99 -0.37 30.77
C TYR A 598 -5.84 -1.18 31.36
N SER A 599 -4.61 -0.81 30.99
CA SER A 599 -3.39 -1.52 31.39
C SER A 599 -2.44 -0.67 32.23
N PHE A 600 -2.95 0.31 32.98
CA PHE A 600 -2.13 1.26 33.76
C PHE A 600 -1.24 0.62 34.83
N THR A 601 -1.53 -0.60 35.28
CA THR A 601 -0.69 -1.33 36.25
C THR A 601 0.25 -2.34 35.59
N SER A 602 0.42 -2.29 34.26
CA SER A 602 1.28 -3.21 33.51
C SER A 602 2.56 -2.54 33.03
N GLY A 603 3.71 -3.10 33.37
CA GLY A 603 5.00 -2.59 32.89
C GLY A 603 5.27 -1.14 33.34
N ASN A 604 5.50 -0.26 32.36
CA ASN A 604 5.76 1.18 32.55
C ASN A 604 4.52 2.06 32.37
N HIS A 605 3.34 1.48 32.14
CA HIS A 605 2.10 2.24 31.98
C HIS A 605 1.70 2.93 33.29
N PHE A 606 0.91 4.00 33.17
CA PHE A 606 0.38 4.74 34.32
C PHE A 606 -0.77 5.67 33.91
N LEU A 607 -1.54 6.08 34.91
CA LEU A 607 -2.40 7.25 34.88
C LEU A 607 -1.99 8.18 36.02
N MET A 608 -1.91 9.48 35.78
CA MET A 608 -1.61 10.45 36.82
C MET A 608 -2.45 11.71 36.70
N ILE A 609 -2.67 12.34 37.86
CA ILE A 609 -3.15 13.72 37.97
C ILE A 609 -1.95 14.57 38.41
N ALA A 610 -1.71 15.67 37.69
CA ALA A 610 -0.55 16.53 37.89
C ALA A 610 -0.96 18.01 37.92
N ARG A 611 -0.12 18.84 38.54
CA ARG A 611 -0.18 20.31 38.44
C ARG A 611 0.88 20.83 37.49
N ASP A 612 0.58 21.91 36.78
CA ASP A 612 1.60 22.67 36.08
C ASP A 612 2.47 23.43 37.09
N ALA A 613 3.79 23.35 36.94
CA ALA A 613 4.73 24.10 37.77
C ALA A 613 4.56 25.63 37.64
N THR A 614 4.01 26.11 36.53
CA THR A 614 3.75 27.54 36.27
C THR A 614 2.34 28.01 36.64
N ASP A 615 1.39 27.08 36.76
CA ASP A 615 0.00 27.35 37.15
C ASP A 615 -0.46 26.24 38.13
N PRO A 616 -0.25 26.45 39.44
CA PRO A 616 -0.55 25.43 40.45
C PRO A 616 -2.03 25.07 40.57
N ASP A 617 -2.93 25.91 40.06
CA ASP A 617 -4.38 25.68 40.08
C ASP A 617 -4.85 24.87 38.86
N ALA A 618 -4.03 24.77 37.81
CA ALA A 618 -4.32 23.96 36.64
C ALA A 618 -3.99 22.47 36.87
N LEU A 619 -5.03 21.63 36.82
CA LEU A 619 -4.90 20.18 36.87
C LEU A 619 -4.83 19.56 35.47
N TYR A 620 -3.97 18.56 35.35
CA TYR A 620 -3.77 17.80 34.12
C TYR A 620 -3.90 16.31 34.39
N LEU A 621 -4.67 15.64 33.54
CA LEU A 621 -4.67 14.19 33.41
C LEU A 621 -3.57 13.80 32.41
N ILE A 622 -2.65 12.94 32.83
CA ILE A 622 -1.64 12.35 31.95
C ILE A 622 -1.79 10.84 31.96
N MET A 623 -1.88 10.24 30.78
CA MET A 623 -2.07 8.81 30.60
C MET A 623 -1.00 8.22 29.71
N HIS A 624 -0.52 7.04 30.09
CA HIS A 624 0.36 6.23 29.29
C HIS A 624 -0.12 4.78 29.34
N SER A 625 -0.71 4.30 28.24
CA SER A 625 -1.22 2.94 28.13
C SER A 625 -1.32 2.47 26.69
N SER A 626 -1.41 1.15 26.54
CA SER A 626 -1.67 0.50 25.26
C SER A 626 -3.09 -0.04 25.15
N ALA A 627 -3.55 -0.22 23.91
CA ALA A 627 -4.75 -1.00 23.58
C ALA A 627 -4.56 -2.46 24.04
N ASN A 628 -5.09 -2.80 25.21
CA ASN A 628 -4.74 -4.04 25.92
C ASN A 628 -5.60 -5.23 25.48
N GLU A 629 -6.84 -4.97 25.06
CA GLU A 629 -7.87 -5.90 24.60
C GLU A 629 -7.35 -6.82 23.50
N LEU A 630 -6.47 -6.28 22.65
CA LEU A 630 -5.94 -6.94 21.47
C LEU A 630 -4.48 -7.37 21.64
N LYS A 631 -3.92 -7.31 22.85
CA LYS A 631 -2.53 -7.73 23.07
C LYS A 631 -2.38 -9.24 23.22
N ASN A 632 -3.31 -9.88 23.94
CA ASN A 632 -3.25 -11.31 24.27
C ASN A 632 -4.42 -12.12 23.69
N SER A 633 -5.22 -11.53 22.80
CA SER A 633 -6.35 -12.22 22.15
C SER A 633 -5.88 -12.99 20.91
N PHE A 634 -6.73 -13.90 20.41
CA PHE A 634 -6.46 -14.61 19.15
C PHE A 634 -6.21 -13.65 17.98
N LEU A 635 -6.90 -12.50 17.99
CA LEU A 635 -6.79 -11.40 17.00
C LEU A 635 -5.62 -10.44 17.28
N GLY A 636 -4.82 -10.69 18.31
CA GLY A 636 -3.77 -9.79 18.70
C GLY A 636 -2.57 -9.76 17.77
N LEU A 637 -1.80 -8.67 17.86
CA LEU A 637 -0.60 -8.42 17.06
C LEU A 637 0.69 -8.93 17.71
N TYR A 638 0.59 -9.54 18.89
CA TYR A 638 1.73 -10.19 19.52
C TYR A 638 1.90 -11.60 18.95
N PRO A 639 3.14 -11.99 18.58
CA PRO A 639 3.48 -13.34 18.10
C PRO A 639 3.40 -14.39 19.23
N VAL A 640 2.20 -14.61 19.75
CA VAL A 640 1.88 -15.65 20.73
C VAL A 640 1.48 -16.95 20.03
N GLU A 641 1.68 -18.08 20.71
CA GLU A 641 1.27 -19.38 20.21
C GLU A 641 -0.22 -19.38 19.86
N ASN A 642 -0.56 -19.97 18.71
CA ASN A 642 -1.93 -20.12 18.20
C ASN A 642 -2.68 -18.81 17.87
N ASN A 643 -2.01 -17.65 17.77
CA ASN A 643 -2.66 -16.46 17.20
C ASN A 643 -3.01 -16.68 15.71
N TRP A 644 -3.81 -15.76 15.14
CA TRP A 644 -4.35 -15.88 13.78
C TRP A 644 -3.30 -16.02 12.67
N TYR A 645 -2.08 -15.54 12.88
CA TYR A 645 -0.97 -15.62 11.91
C TYR A 645 0.17 -16.55 12.35
N SER A 646 0.03 -17.28 13.45
CA SER A 646 1.12 -18.05 14.07
C SER A 646 1.71 -19.09 13.12
N LYS A 647 0.86 -19.74 12.33
CA LYS A 647 1.25 -20.70 11.28
C LYS A 647 1.87 -20.06 10.04
N ALA A 648 1.70 -18.75 9.86
CA ALA A 648 2.25 -18.01 8.72
C ALA A 648 3.63 -17.39 9.02
N ILE A 649 4.12 -17.49 10.26
CA ILE A 649 5.42 -16.94 10.66
C ILE A 649 6.55 -17.70 9.96
N LYS A 650 7.34 -16.96 9.18
CA LYS A 650 8.60 -17.42 8.58
C LYS A 650 9.77 -17.04 9.48
N THR A 651 10.82 -17.86 9.46
CA THR A 651 12.05 -17.61 10.23
C THR A 651 13.27 -17.63 9.31
N TYR A 652 14.03 -16.55 9.31
CA TYR A 652 15.37 -16.46 8.70
C TYR A 652 16.43 -16.58 9.79
N HIS A 653 17.54 -17.26 9.50
CA HIS A 653 18.65 -17.46 10.43
C HIS A 653 19.95 -16.91 9.84
N GLU A 654 20.71 -16.20 10.66
CA GLU A 654 22.08 -15.76 10.35
C GLU A 654 22.98 -16.11 11.55
N GLY A 655 23.80 -17.16 11.39
CA GLY A 655 24.54 -17.73 12.50
C GLY A 655 23.61 -18.17 13.64
N LYS A 656 23.83 -17.65 14.85
CA LYS A 656 22.98 -17.92 16.03
C LYS A 656 21.77 -16.98 16.15
N ARG A 657 21.71 -15.91 15.35
CA ARG A 657 20.59 -14.95 15.33
C ARG A 657 19.47 -15.47 14.45
N TYR A 658 18.28 -14.91 14.67
CA TYR A 658 17.13 -15.16 13.80
C TYR A 658 16.31 -13.88 13.61
N LEU A 659 15.52 -13.86 12.55
CA LEU A 659 14.51 -12.85 12.25
C LEU A 659 13.21 -13.58 11.90
N ARG A 660 12.10 -13.22 12.56
CA ARG A 660 10.77 -13.76 12.22
C ARG A 660 9.89 -12.70 11.61
N TYR A 661 9.13 -13.10 10.59
CA TYR A 661 8.26 -12.20 9.85
C TYR A 661 7.07 -12.94 9.24
N ILE A 662 6.02 -12.19 8.91
CA ILE A 662 4.91 -12.61 8.04
C ILE A 662 4.93 -11.78 6.76
N LYS A 663 4.24 -12.24 5.71
CA LYS A 663 4.22 -11.55 4.41
C LYS A 663 2.89 -11.71 3.68
N GLY A 664 2.67 -10.95 2.62
CA GLY A 664 1.51 -11.08 1.74
C GLY A 664 0.20 -10.71 2.44
N ASN A 665 -0.84 -11.53 2.28
CA ASN A 665 -2.18 -11.23 2.79
C ASN A 665 -2.21 -11.15 4.33
N GLU A 666 -1.48 -12.02 5.01
CA GLU A 666 -1.36 -11.97 6.47
C GLU A 666 -0.70 -10.68 6.92
N ALA A 667 0.38 -10.24 6.26
CA ALA A 667 1.00 -8.95 6.58
C ALA A 667 0.06 -7.77 6.28
N ALA A 668 -0.66 -7.78 5.16
CA ALA A 668 -1.63 -6.73 4.81
C ALA A 668 -2.76 -6.62 5.85
N TYR A 669 -3.31 -7.75 6.29
CA TYR A 669 -4.32 -7.78 7.35
C TYR A 669 -3.75 -7.31 8.70
N PHE A 670 -2.49 -7.66 9.01
CA PHE A 670 -1.80 -7.17 10.21
C PHE A 670 -1.72 -5.64 10.22
N ILE A 671 -1.29 -5.04 9.10
CA ILE A 671 -1.16 -3.59 8.93
C ILE A 671 -2.51 -2.90 9.15
N GLN A 672 -3.58 -3.42 8.54
CA GLN A 672 -4.92 -2.88 8.71
C GLN A 672 -5.37 -2.88 10.18
N ASN A 673 -5.12 -3.96 10.90
CA ASN A 673 -5.44 -4.06 12.33
C ASN A 673 -4.59 -3.10 13.17
N ALA A 674 -3.31 -2.92 12.83
CA ALA A 674 -2.44 -1.97 13.53
C ALA A 674 -2.98 -0.53 13.41
N HIS A 675 -3.34 -0.09 12.20
CA HIS A 675 -3.92 1.26 11.98
C HIS A 675 -5.28 1.43 12.67
N TYR A 676 -6.12 0.40 12.69
CA TYR A 676 -7.38 0.45 13.44
C TYR A 676 -7.15 0.69 14.94
N MET A 677 -6.14 0.04 15.53
CA MET A 677 -5.81 0.18 16.95
C MET A 677 -5.34 1.60 17.31
N GLU A 678 -4.78 2.37 16.37
CA GLU A 678 -4.35 3.76 16.60
C GLU A 678 -5.53 4.67 16.93
N THR A 679 -6.57 4.57 16.12
CA THR A 679 -7.83 5.31 16.33
C THR A 679 -8.49 4.84 17.63
N TYR A 680 -8.61 3.51 17.79
CA TYR A 680 -9.21 2.92 18.98
C TYR A 680 -8.56 3.36 20.30
N ASN A 681 -7.22 3.33 20.40
CA ASN A 681 -6.53 3.72 21.62
C ASN A 681 -6.65 5.23 21.91
N THR A 682 -6.75 6.04 20.85
CA THR A 682 -7.01 7.48 21.00
C THR A 682 -8.40 7.74 21.57
N ASP A 683 -9.41 7.04 21.07
CA ASP A 683 -10.79 7.16 21.54
C ASP A 683 -10.94 6.65 22.98
N LEU A 684 -10.26 5.56 23.32
CA LEU A 684 -10.21 5.03 24.69
C LEU A 684 -9.65 6.07 25.69
N HIS A 685 -8.53 6.71 25.34
CA HIS A 685 -7.94 7.77 26.15
C HIS A 685 -8.88 8.98 26.26
N ARG A 686 -9.51 9.42 25.16
CA ARG A 686 -10.45 10.55 25.16
C ARG A 686 -11.69 10.26 26.01
N TRP A 687 -12.23 9.06 25.93
CA TRP A 687 -13.39 8.64 26.73
C TRP A 687 -13.07 8.73 28.21
N LEU A 688 -11.96 8.16 28.67
CA LEU A 688 -11.60 8.21 30.09
C LEU A 688 -11.32 9.64 30.55
N ALA A 689 -10.68 10.45 29.71
CA ALA A 689 -10.47 11.87 29.99
C ALA A 689 -11.78 12.63 30.15
N SER A 690 -12.76 12.39 29.29
CA SER A 690 -14.10 13.01 29.37
C SER A 690 -14.83 12.59 30.65
N GLN A 691 -14.78 11.32 31.03
CA GLN A 691 -15.39 10.83 32.27
C GLN A 691 -14.77 11.46 33.53
N LEU A 692 -13.44 11.61 33.54
CA LEU A 692 -12.73 12.29 34.62
C LEU A 692 -12.94 13.82 34.59
N ASN A 693 -13.37 14.37 33.45
CA ASN A 693 -13.76 15.76 33.27
C ASN A 693 -15.27 15.99 33.50
N CYS A 694 -15.94 15.13 34.28
CA CYS A 694 -17.39 15.20 34.53
C CYS A 694 -18.26 15.23 33.26
N GLU A 695 -17.85 14.50 32.22
CA GLU A 695 -18.49 14.44 30.90
C GLU A 695 -18.54 15.78 30.14
N HIS A 696 -17.86 16.81 30.63
CA HIS A 696 -17.69 18.05 29.89
C HIS A 696 -16.73 17.86 28.72
N GLU A 697 -17.10 18.40 27.57
CA GLU A 697 -16.25 18.45 26.40
C GLU A 697 -15.01 19.33 26.66
N PHE A 698 -13.87 18.93 26.10
CA PHE A 698 -12.67 19.76 26.08
C PHE A 698 -12.86 20.83 25.00
N GLY A 699 -12.70 22.10 25.35
CA GLY A 699 -12.80 23.20 24.40
C GLY A 699 -11.60 23.24 23.45
N GLU A 700 -11.73 23.96 22.32
CA GLU A 700 -10.63 24.11 21.34
C GLU A 700 -9.34 24.73 21.95
N GLN A 701 -9.46 25.48 23.05
CA GLN A 701 -8.33 26.09 23.75
C GLN A 701 -7.76 25.21 24.87
N ASP A 702 -8.42 24.12 25.22
CA ASP A 702 -7.92 23.20 26.24
C ASP A 702 -6.80 22.34 25.66
N LEU A 703 -5.75 22.12 26.44
CA LEU A 703 -4.69 21.20 26.04
C LEU A 703 -5.29 19.78 26.00
N GLN A 704 -5.50 19.26 24.79
CA GLN A 704 -5.92 17.90 24.51
C GLN A 704 -4.96 17.28 23.51
N MET A 705 -4.14 16.35 23.96
CA MET A 705 -3.13 15.71 23.13
C MET A 705 -3.11 14.21 23.37
N THR A 706 -3.05 13.43 22.29
CA THR A 706 -2.70 12.00 22.30
C THR A 706 -1.66 11.76 21.23
N LYS A 707 -0.53 11.17 21.61
CA LYS A 707 0.60 10.87 20.73
C LYS A 707 0.99 9.41 20.86
N HIS A 708 1.11 8.70 19.74
CA HIS A 708 1.56 7.31 19.72
C HIS A 708 3.09 7.25 19.74
N HIS A 709 3.66 6.37 20.57
CA HIS A 709 5.11 6.14 20.60
C HIS A 709 5.48 4.66 20.40
N TYR A 710 4.49 3.79 20.28
CA TYR A 710 4.66 2.41 19.83
C TYR A 710 3.49 2.11 18.90
N TYR A 711 3.71 2.05 17.59
CA TYR A 711 2.67 1.92 16.55
C TYR A 711 3.31 1.76 15.16
N MET A 712 2.51 1.80 14.09
CA MET A 712 2.97 1.76 12.70
C MET A 712 2.74 3.11 11.99
N PRO A 713 3.73 4.03 11.97
CA PRO A 713 3.56 5.34 11.33
C PRO A 713 3.16 5.31 9.84
N THR A 714 3.50 4.21 9.16
CA THR A 714 3.19 3.87 7.76
C THR A 714 3.07 2.34 7.66
N ASP A 715 2.55 1.83 6.55
CA ASP A 715 2.41 0.39 6.28
C ASP A 715 3.73 -0.39 6.32
N SER A 716 4.86 0.31 6.19
CA SER A 716 6.19 -0.27 6.17
C SER A 716 7.14 0.36 7.20
N SER A 717 6.59 0.81 8.33
CA SER A 717 7.40 1.32 9.43
C SER A 717 6.82 1.00 10.80
N ILE A 718 7.68 0.88 11.80
CA ILE A 718 7.32 0.66 13.19
C ILE A 718 8.12 1.61 14.07
N ALA A 719 7.44 2.39 14.91
CA ALA A 719 8.05 3.11 16.02
C ALA A 719 7.96 2.24 17.27
N ILE A 720 9.06 2.08 18.04
CA ILE A 720 9.07 1.32 19.29
C ILE A 720 9.60 2.20 20.41
N GLY A 721 8.72 2.71 21.27
CA GLY A 721 9.10 3.58 22.39
C GLY A 721 9.74 4.89 21.95
N THR A 722 9.26 5.50 20.87
CA THR A 722 9.71 6.81 20.37
C THR A 722 8.56 7.47 19.64
N PHE A 723 8.43 8.79 19.75
CA PHE A 723 7.52 9.56 18.90
C PHE A 723 8.11 9.77 17.51
N VAL A 724 7.23 9.88 16.53
CA VAL A 724 7.55 10.27 15.16
C VAL A 724 6.69 11.47 14.81
N GLU A 725 7.24 12.67 14.98
CA GLU A 725 6.50 13.94 14.92
C GLU A 725 7.30 14.99 14.14
N PRO A 726 6.64 15.97 13.48
CA PRO A 726 7.35 17.01 12.75
C PRO A 726 8.06 17.98 13.72
N PRO A 727 9.10 18.69 13.26
CA PRO A 727 9.62 19.86 13.96
C PRO A 727 8.50 20.83 14.39
N GLY A 728 8.68 21.48 15.54
CA GLY A 728 7.70 22.38 16.15
C GLY A 728 6.55 21.71 16.91
N ALA A 729 6.34 20.39 16.77
CA ALA A 729 5.30 19.69 17.52
C ALA A 729 5.65 19.53 19.01
N ASP A 730 4.60 19.41 19.84
CA ASP A 730 4.73 19.16 21.27
C ASP A 730 4.52 17.67 21.58
N VAL A 731 5.36 17.12 22.46
CA VAL A 731 5.28 15.72 22.92
C VAL A 731 5.63 15.59 24.42
N PRO A 732 5.04 14.62 25.14
CA PRO A 732 5.40 14.37 26.53
C PRO A 732 6.69 13.55 26.64
N ILE A 733 7.65 13.97 27.47
CA ILE A 733 8.83 13.17 27.84
C ILE A 733 8.68 12.69 29.27
N PHE A 734 8.60 11.37 29.44
CA PHE A 734 8.43 10.72 30.73
C PHE A 734 9.73 10.57 31.50
N SER A 735 9.64 10.71 32.82
CA SER A 735 10.74 10.53 33.76
C SER A 735 10.57 9.27 34.61
N ASN A 736 11.28 9.19 35.75
CA ASN A 736 11.13 8.07 36.68
C ASN A 736 9.83 8.17 37.50
N VAL A 737 9.41 7.07 38.11
CA VAL A 737 8.18 7.00 38.90
C VAL A 737 8.17 8.06 40.01
N GLY A 738 7.10 8.86 40.06
CA GLY A 738 6.93 9.94 41.04
C GLY A 738 7.68 11.23 40.72
N LYS A 739 8.43 11.30 39.61
CA LYS A 739 9.09 12.54 39.15
C LYS A 739 8.23 13.31 38.14
N PRO A 740 8.53 14.60 37.87
CA PRO A 740 7.79 15.40 36.91
C PRO A 740 7.83 14.85 35.47
N ILE A 741 6.75 15.09 34.73
CA ILE A 741 6.68 14.85 33.27
C ILE A 741 6.84 16.19 32.54
N TYR A 742 7.51 16.18 31.40
CA TYR A 742 7.82 17.40 30.66
C TYR A 742 7.04 17.44 29.37
N LEU A 743 6.40 18.57 29.06
CA LEU A 743 5.94 18.86 27.71
C LEU A 743 7.10 19.47 26.94
N PHE A 744 7.52 18.82 25.88
CA PHE A 744 8.68 19.19 25.10
C PHE A 744 8.28 19.61 23.70
N ARG A 745 8.77 20.76 23.25
CA ARG A 745 8.62 21.25 21.88
C ARG A 745 9.85 20.89 21.06
N ILE A 746 9.62 20.25 19.92
CA ILE A 746 10.67 19.77 19.02
C ILE A 746 11.30 20.96 18.29
N GLY A 747 12.63 21.08 18.34
CA GLY A 747 13.36 22.11 17.58
C GLY A 747 13.49 21.78 16.08
N GLU A 748 13.66 22.81 15.25
CA GLU A 748 13.90 22.70 13.79
C GLU A 748 15.23 22.04 13.43
N ASP A 749 16.18 22.05 14.37
CA ASP A 749 17.56 21.62 14.20
C ASP A 749 17.77 20.09 14.27
N ASN A 750 16.70 19.31 14.52
CA ASN A 750 16.77 17.86 14.67
C ASN A 750 17.09 17.12 13.37
N LEU A 751 17.64 15.91 13.50
CA LEU A 751 17.75 15.02 12.35
C LEU A 751 16.34 14.67 11.87
N THR A 752 16.06 14.99 10.61
CA THR A 752 14.78 14.71 9.98
C THR A 752 14.87 13.62 8.93
N PHE A 753 13.74 12.93 8.73
CA PHE A 753 13.56 11.96 7.67
C PHE A 753 12.20 12.11 6.99
N LYS A 754 12.09 11.62 5.76
CA LYS A 754 10.83 11.56 5.01
C LYS A 754 10.11 10.26 5.33
N LEU A 755 8.81 10.33 5.60
CA LEU A 755 7.94 9.16 5.71
C LEU A 755 7.22 8.93 4.37
N PRO A 756 7.27 7.72 3.78
CA PRO A 756 6.52 7.42 2.57
C PRO A 756 5.02 7.69 2.73
N GLY A 757 4.42 8.30 1.71
CA GLY A 757 3.00 8.66 1.70
C GLY A 757 2.60 9.84 2.59
N LYS A 758 3.53 10.43 3.37
CA LYS A 758 3.27 11.61 4.21
C LYS A 758 4.02 12.83 3.68
N LYS A 759 3.35 13.99 3.73
CA LYS A 759 3.97 15.29 3.42
C LYS A 759 4.87 15.74 4.58
N GLY A 760 5.91 16.51 4.26
CA GLY A 760 6.82 17.10 5.25
C GLY A 760 7.93 16.18 5.73
N THR A 761 8.57 16.59 6.82
CA THR A 761 9.73 15.93 7.44
C THR A 761 9.43 15.62 8.89
N TRP A 762 10.00 14.51 9.38
CA TRP A 762 9.67 13.94 10.69
C TRP A 762 10.94 13.72 11.51
N CYS A 763 10.82 13.84 12.82
CA CYS A 763 11.91 13.62 13.79
C CYS A 763 11.57 12.45 14.70
N LEU A 764 12.61 11.79 15.23
CA LEU A 764 12.45 10.89 16.38
C LEU A 764 12.65 11.66 17.67
N VAL A 765 11.72 11.45 18.61
CA VAL A 765 11.82 12.03 19.95
C VAL A 765 11.60 10.93 20.98
N PRO A 766 12.47 10.81 22.00
CA PRO A 766 12.31 9.82 23.04
C PRO A 766 10.98 10.00 23.77
N HIS A 767 10.32 8.89 24.11
CA HIS A 767 9.09 8.95 24.90
C HIS A 767 9.37 9.14 26.40
N GLY A 768 10.61 8.90 26.83
CA GLY A 768 11.05 9.15 28.19
C GLY A 768 12.55 8.93 28.36
N TRP A 769 13.00 8.78 29.60
CA TRP A 769 14.42 8.60 29.94
C TRP A 769 15.01 7.24 29.54
N GLY A 770 14.18 6.29 29.10
CA GLY A 770 14.61 4.96 28.66
C GLY A 770 14.99 4.01 29.81
N GLN A 771 15.07 2.73 29.49
CA GLN A 771 15.38 1.66 30.44
C GLN A 771 16.80 1.12 30.23
N GLN A 772 17.50 0.90 31.34
CA GLN A 772 18.83 0.29 31.37
C GLN A 772 18.84 -0.98 32.20
N ILE A 773 19.85 -1.83 31.97
CA ILE A 773 20.23 -2.91 32.87
C ILE A 773 21.69 -2.66 33.23
N ASP A 774 21.98 -2.57 34.52
CA ASP A 774 23.31 -2.21 34.98
C ASP A 774 24.34 -3.29 34.59
N HIS A 775 25.53 -2.84 34.20
CA HIS A 775 26.73 -3.67 33.96
C HIS A 775 26.66 -4.75 32.87
N VAL A 776 25.64 -4.75 32.00
CA VAL A 776 25.62 -5.69 30.85
C VAL A 776 26.73 -5.36 29.87
N GLN A 777 27.54 -6.35 29.51
CA GLN A 777 28.64 -6.19 28.55
C GLN A 777 28.40 -6.92 27.22
N SER A 778 27.55 -7.93 27.22
CA SER A 778 27.30 -8.79 26.07
C SER A 778 25.85 -9.24 25.96
N LEU A 779 25.42 -9.43 24.72
CA LEU A 779 24.08 -9.87 24.35
C LEU A 779 24.19 -10.85 23.18
N HIS A 780 23.68 -12.06 23.35
CA HIS A 780 23.61 -13.02 22.25
C HIS A 780 22.41 -13.96 22.39
N VAL A 781 22.07 -14.64 21.31
CA VAL A 781 21.02 -15.68 21.28
C VAL A 781 21.70 -17.00 20.96
N GLU A 782 21.30 -18.07 21.62
CA GLU A 782 21.68 -19.42 21.27
C GLU A 782 20.46 -20.26 20.96
N ARG A 783 20.59 -21.17 20.00
CA ARG A 783 19.55 -22.14 19.66
C ARG A 783 19.93 -23.48 20.26
N GLY A 784 19.09 -23.98 21.16
CA GLY A 784 19.24 -25.32 21.74
C GLY A 784 18.98 -26.43 20.73
N SER A 785 19.47 -27.63 21.02
CA SER A 785 19.28 -28.84 20.21
C SER A 785 17.80 -29.25 20.06
N ASN A 786 16.95 -28.83 21.00
CA ASN A 786 15.49 -29.00 20.97
C ASN A 786 14.77 -27.95 20.10
N GLY A 787 15.51 -27.05 19.45
CA GLY A 787 14.96 -25.98 18.61
C GLY A 787 14.50 -24.73 19.37
N LEU A 788 14.47 -24.74 20.71
CA LEU A 788 14.16 -23.57 21.52
C LEU A 788 15.35 -22.62 21.56
N SER A 789 15.07 -21.31 21.53
CA SER A 789 16.12 -20.29 21.64
C SER A 789 16.23 -19.78 23.07
N THR A 790 17.43 -19.41 23.47
CA THR A 790 17.75 -18.78 24.75
C THR A 790 18.49 -17.48 24.48
N LEU A 791 18.04 -16.40 25.13
CA LEU A 791 18.70 -15.10 25.11
C LEU A 791 19.66 -15.04 26.29
N TYR A 792 20.89 -14.64 26.05
CA TYR A 792 21.90 -14.43 27.08
C TYR A 792 22.23 -12.95 27.21
N LEU A 793 22.18 -12.46 28.45
CA LEU A 793 22.75 -11.18 28.87
C LEU A 793 23.91 -11.50 29.81
N ASP A 794 25.14 -11.40 29.28
CA ASP A 794 26.33 -11.98 29.91
C ASP A 794 26.11 -13.46 30.26
N SER A 795 26.17 -13.82 31.56
CA SER A 795 25.94 -15.18 32.06
C SER A 795 24.47 -15.50 32.32
N HIS A 796 23.55 -14.54 32.25
CA HIS A 796 22.14 -14.74 32.59
C HIS A 796 21.37 -15.25 31.37
N ALA A 797 20.69 -16.40 31.54
CA ALA A 797 19.98 -17.09 30.48
C ALA A 797 18.45 -16.89 30.59
N PHE A 798 17.81 -16.50 29.49
CA PHE A 798 16.37 -16.29 29.41
C PHE A 798 15.74 -17.13 28.29
N PRO A 799 14.75 -17.98 28.58
CA PRO A 799 14.05 -18.72 27.53
C PRO A 799 13.28 -17.76 26.63
N VAL A 800 13.46 -17.89 25.31
CA VAL A 800 12.82 -17.04 24.31
C VAL A 800 11.39 -17.52 24.07
N ASN A 801 10.43 -16.83 24.67
CA ASN A 801 9.01 -16.95 24.36
C ASN A 801 8.27 -15.64 24.71
N SER A 802 6.99 -15.56 24.33
CA SER A 802 6.19 -14.34 24.43
C SER A 802 5.82 -13.95 25.86
N ARG A 803 5.96 -14.87 26.82
CA ARG A 803 5.61 -14.69 28.24
C ARG A 803 6.81 -14.30 29.09
N THR A 804 8.03 -14.70 28.72
CA THR A 804 9.24 -14.35 29.48
C THR A 804 9.46 -12.84 29.47
N ARG A 805 9.86 -12.31 30.63
CA ARG A 805 10.19 -10.89 30.81
C ARG A 805 11.64 -10.72 31.26
N LEU A 806 12.27 -9.63 30.82
CA LEU A 806 13.57 -9.19 31.32
C LEU A 806 13.34 -8.43 32.63
N GLY A 807 13.80 -9.01 33.74
CA GLY A 807 13.68 -8.46 35.10
C GLY A 807 13.70 -9.58 36.15
N GLY A 808 13.95 -9.20 37.40
CA GLY A 808 14.13 -10.10 38.55
C GLY A 808 15.21 -9.57 39.48
N ASP A 809 15.35 -10.12 40.69
CA ASP A 809 16.33 -9.65 41.68
C ASP A 809 17.78 -9.73 41.18
N GLU A 810 18.05 -10.63 40.22
CA GLU A 810 19.36 -10.86 39.62
C GLU A 810 19.76 -9.81 38.57
N LEU A 811 18.79 -9.18 37.89
CA LEU A 811 19.04 -8.10 36.93
C LEU A 811 18.47 -6.79 37.43
N LYS A 812 19.36 -5.85 37.80
CA LYS A 812 19.01 -4.47 38.19
C LYS A 812 18.53 -3.66 36.99
N LYS A 813 17.34 -3.99 36.49
CA LYS A 813 16.67 -3.24 35.42
C LYS A 813 15.98 -2.01 36.00
N SER A 814 16.29 -0.84 35.46
CA SER A 814 15.79 0.44 35.97
C SER A 814 15.52 1.43 34.84
N VAL A 815 14.76 2.49 35.13
CA VAL A 815 14.72 3.68 34.27
C VAL A 815 15.99 4.47 34.54
N ARG A 816 16.60 5.05 33.50
CA ARG A 816 17.79 5.89 33.67
C ARG A 816 17.51 7.03 34.63
N ALA A 817 18.49 7.35 35.47
CA ALA A 817 18.36 8.38 36.48
C ALA A 817 18.96 9.69 36.00
N PHE A 818 18.13 10.73 35.95
CA PHE A 818 18.52 12.12 35.78
C PHE A 818 17.90 12.94 36.93
N GLU A 819 18.53 14.05 37.29
CA GLU A 819 18.03 15.01 38.27
C GLU A 819 16.69 15.58 37.80
N ASN A 820 16.67 16.11 36.58
CA ASN A 820 15.52 16.75 35.94
C ASN A 820 15.60 16.64 34.40
N GLY A 821 14.58 17.18 33.71
CA GLY A 821 14.52 17.16 32.25
C GLY A 821 15.64 17.95 31.56
N ALA A 822 16.14 19.02 32.17
CA ALA A 822 17.23 19.81 31.60
C ALA A 822 18.56 19.03 31.57
N GLU A 823 18.85 18.24 32.61
CA GLU A 823 20.02 17.36 32.61
C GLU A 823 19.93 16.30 31.50
N PHE A 824 18.75 15.67 31.34
CA PHE A 824 18.50 14.70 30.28
C PHE A 824 18.74 15.30 28.89
N LEU A 825 18.18 16.48 28.62
CA LEU A 825 18.37 17.18 27.34
C LEU A 825 19.83 17.61 27.12
N ASN A 826 20.52 18.08 28.17
CA ASN A 826 21.92 18.47 28.04
C ASN A 826 22.85 17.28 27.74
N ARG A 827 22.58 16.09 28.32
CA ARG A 827 23.30 14.87 27.97
C ARG A 827 22.99 14.43 26.53
N GLY A 828 21.74 14.55 26.11
CA GLY A 828 21.27 14.17 24.77
C GLY A 828 21.39 15.24 23.67
N LYS A 829 22.01 16.39 23.96
CA LYS A 829 22.03 17.57 23.07
C LYS A 829 22.65 17.32 21.68
N ASN A 830 23.44 16.25 21.56
CA ASN A 830 24.03 15.84 20.30
C ASN A 830 23.00 15.23 19.34
N ALA A 831 21.88 14.70 19.85
CA ALA A 831 20.85 14.02 19.06
C ALA A 831 19.47 14.67 19.12
N LEU A 832 19.20 15.48 20.15
CA LEU A 832 17.89 16.09 20.38
C LEU A 832 18.02 17.59 20.67
N SER A 833 17.30 18.41 19.90
CA SER A 833 17.13 19.86 20.14
C SER A 833 15.66 20.20 20.35
N GLY A 834 15.41 21.22 21.15
CA GLY A 834 14.08 21.70 21.50
C GLY A 834 14.08 22.29 22.90
N GLU A 835 12.89 22.48 23.45
CA GLU A 835 12.72 23.12 24.75
C GLU A 835 11.58 22.47 25.56
N ILE A 836 11.73 22.48 26.89
CA ILE A 836 10.65 22.10 27.81
C ILE A 836 9.76 23.31 27.99
N ILE A 837 8.51 23.22 27.55
CA ILE A 837 7.54 24.32 27.62
C ILE A 837 6.66 24.27 28.86
N ARG A 838 6.44 23.08 29.43
CA ARG A 838 5.71 22.87 30.69
C ARG A 838 6.29 21.71 31.48
N THR A 839 6.18 21.79 32.80
CA THR A 839 6.58 20.72 33.73
C THR A 839 5.39 20.36 34.61
N PHE A 840 4.99 19.09 34.55
CA PHE A 840 3.85 18.55 35.28
C PHE A 840 4.31 17.78 36.52
N THR A 841 3.97 18.29 37.70
CA THR A 841 4.34 17.69 38.98
C THR A 841 3.25 16.72 39.44
N PRO A 842 3.58 15.43 39.71
CA PRO A 842 2.60 14.43 40.11
C PRO A 842 1.91 14.78 41.44
N MET A 843 0.58 14.71 41.47
CA MET A 843 -0.20 14.71 42.71
C MET A 843 -0.67 13.30 43.07
N PHE A 844 -1.29 12.64 42.10
CA PHE A 844 -1.82 11.29 42.24
C PHE A 844 -1.30 10.42 41.12
N LEU A 845 -0.97 9.17 41.44
CA LEU A 845 -0.41 8.21 40.49
C LEU A 845 -1.12 6.87 40.65
N TYR A 846 -1.51 6.27 39.52
CA TYR A 846 -2.04 4.93 39.43
C TYR A 846 -1.16 4.10 38.48
N CYS A 847 -0.25 3.32 39.06
CA CYS A 847 0.63 2.41 38.33
C CYS A 847 0.99 1.17 39.15
N SER A 848 1.84 0.30 38.62
CA SER A 848 2.29 -0.93 39.29
C SER A 848 3.08 -0.67 40.58
N LYS A 849 3.77 0.48 40.69
CA LYS A 849 4.66 0.81 41.81
C LYS A 849 4.08 1.80 42.82
N CYS A 850 3.03 2.55 42.44
CA CYS A 850 2.42 3.58 43.26
C CYS A 850 0.93 3.69 42.92
N LYS A 851 0.08 3.69 43.94
CA LYS A 851 -1.37 3.87 43.84
C LYS A 851 -1.82 4.89 44.88
N GLY A 852 -2.23 6.07 44.45
CA GLY A 852 -2.72 7.14 45.31
C GLY A 852 -1.82 8.38 45.32
N PRO A 853 -1.81 9.16 46.40
CA PRO A 853 -1.01 10.38 46.51
C PRO A 853 0.50 10.09 46.41
N VAL A 854 1.22 10.94 45.68
CA VAL A 854 2.69 10.86 45.60
C VAL A 854 3.28 11.52 46.85
N LYS A 855 3.97 10.73 47.70
CA LYS A 855 4.58 11.23 48.94
C LYS A 855 5.82 12.06 48.63
N GLY A 856 5.73 13.38 48.86
CA GLY A 856 6.86 14.31 48.87
C GLY A 856 6.77 15.41 47.82
N GLN A 857 5.93 16.43 48.06
CA GLN A 857 6.16 17.84 47.69
C GLN A 857 5.13 18.82 48.28
N THR A 858 4.46 18.48 49.40
CA THR A 858 3.82 19.48 50.26
C THR A 858 4.75 19.71 51.45
N GLY A 859 5.51 20.80 51.40
CA GLY A 859 5.98 21.41 52.63
C GLY A 859 4.77 22.07 53.29
N GLU A 860 4.14 21.34 54.19
CA GLU A 860 3.34 21.88 55.30
C GLU A 860 3.69 21.09 56.56
#